data_AF-A0A959CJ98-F1
#
_entry.id   AF-A0A959CJ98-F1
#
_cell.length_a   1.000
_cell.length_b   1.000
_cell.length_c   1.000
_cell.angle_alpha   90.00
_cell.angle_beta   90.00
_cell.angle_gamma   90.00
#
_symmetry.space_group_name_H-M   'P 1'
#
loop_
_entity.id
_entity.type
_entity.pdbx_description
1 polymer ?
#
loop_
_entity_poly.entity_id
_entity_poly.type
_entity_poly.pdbx_seq_one_letter_code
_entity_poly.pdbx_strand_id
1 'polypeptide(L)'
;FQKVVEVAPAITLTQKTKNKLYEYALELAREVGYNNAGTVEFLVDKEENIYFIEVNPRIQVEHTVTEEVTGIDLVRSQILIAMGYPLSHKTIFIHGQEDIECHGVAIQCRVTTEEPSNDFQPDYGTLIAYRSASGMGIRLDAGSAFPGAKISPFFDSLLVKVTAWGRTQKGASQRLHRALREFRIRGVKTNIGFLLNLLQHETFQEGRATVNFIKDNPQLVAPPNWRDRGTKMLRYLADVIVNGHPDVRHFDPAIEFLPPPVPAYDPHAPIPPGTRQKLQELGPEGFAQWLKDYKPIQYTDTTFRDAHQSLLATRMRTYDMMKVARSFALRHPNDVFSMEVWGGATFDVALRFLKECPWKRLEFLREAIPNICFQMLLRGSNAVGYTAYPDNLIIKFVEEAAEAGIDIFRIFDSLNWVEAMKVSIKTVRERTNSIAEAAICYTGDITDPAHPKYNLQYYLDLARRLEDEGAHIIAIKDMAGLLKPMAAEMLVTELKNAVHTPIHLHTHDTSSIQAATYVKAIEAGVDVVDVAISSMSGLTSQPNFNSVAAMMKRHEREHPVDLQSLNEFSDYWESVRRIYYPFETELRAGTAEVYDHEIPGGQYSNLRPQARSLGLEEQFETIKKNYQIANELFGDIVKVTPSSKVVGDMALFMTSNGLTKEDILKRGHTLSFPDSVKALMRGDLGQAEGGFPPEIQKIVLKDEKPYTERPNAHLAPVDFEEEFPAFQKEFGEHLDFRNFLSYKLYPKVYRDYREHYEQFGLIRALPSPAFFFGLKFNEEILVSLAPGKNLLIKYLNVTEPDFQGN
;
A
#
# COMPACT_ATOMS: atom_id res chain seq x y z
N PHE A 1 4.23 -32.14 -35.62
CA PHE A 1 5.35 -31.20 -35.84
C PHE A 1 4.80 -29.98 -36.54
N GLN A 2 4.90 -28.80 -35.94
CA GLN A 2 4.43 -27.53 -36.52
C GLN A 2 5.61 -26.55 -36.58
N LYS A 3 5.72 -25.79 -37.68
CA LYS A 3 6.74 -24.74 -37.83
C LYS A 3 6.34 -23.52 -36.99
N VAL A 4 7.30 -22.95 -36.28
CA VAL A 4 7.06 -21.84 -35.32
C VAL A 4 7.87 -20.59 -35.69
N VAL A 5 9.14 -20.79 -36.05
CA VAL A 5 10.07 -19.75 -36.49
C VAL A 5 10.86 -20.31 -37.66
N GLU A 6 10.99 -19.52 -38.73
CA GLU A 6 11.72 -19.91 -39.94
C GLU A 6 12.90 -18.98 -40.19
N VAL A 7 13.99 -19.53 -40.73
CA VAL A 7 15.24 -18.80 -40.98
C VAL A 7 15.74 -19.10 -42.38
N ALA A 8 16.16 -18.07 -43.10
CA ALA A 8 16.88 -18.22 -44.36
C ALA A 8 18.16 -17.38 -44.35
N PRO A 9 19.30 -17.89 -44.86
CA PRO A 9 19.57 -19.28 -45.21
C PRO A 9 19.90 -20.14 -43.97
N ALA A 10 20.03 -21.46 -44.14
CA ALA A 10 20.54 -22.36 -43.10
C ALA A 10 22.06 -22.15 -42.89
N ILE A 11 22.47 -21.31 -41.93
CA ILE A 11 23.86 -20.84 -41.82
C ILE A 11 24.87 -21.91 -41.37
N THR A 12 24.43 -22.98 -40.70
CA THR A 12 25.28 -24.02 -40.12
C THR A 12 25.61 -25.16 -41.06
N LEU A 13 24.84 -25.33 -42.15
CA LEU A 13 25.12 -26.35 -43.16
C LEU A 13 26.32 -25.97 -44.02
N THR A 14 27.17 -26.95 -44.34
CA THR A 14 28.28 -26.75 -45.28
C THR A 14 27.76 -26.36 -46.67
N GLN A 15 28.55 -25.58 -47.41
CA GLN A 15 28.18 -25.20 -48.78
C GLN A 15 28.00 -26.42 -49.70
N LYS A 16 28.76 -27.49 -49.46
CA LYS A 16 28.62 -28.77 -50.17
C LYS A 16 27.22 -29.36 -49.99
N THR A 17 26.73 -29.39 -48.75
CA THR A 17 25.41 -29.93 -48.42
C THR A 17 24.28 -29.05 -48.96
N LYS A 18 24.43 -27.71 -48.88
CA LYS A 18 23.49 -26.77 -49.52
C LYS A 18 23.38 -26.99 -51.03
N ASN A 19 24.51 -27.13 -51.72
CA ASN A 19 24.53 -27.36 -53.16
C ASN A 19 23.81 -28.67 -53.52
N LYS A 20 24.01 -29.74 -52.74
CA LYS A 20 23.28 -31.01 -52.93
C LYS A 20 21.78 -30.86 -52.73
N LEU A 21 21.34 -30.11 -51.70
CA LEU A 21 19.92 -29.84 -51.48
C LEU A 21 19.29 -29.13 -52.69
N TYR A 22 20.00 -28.13 -53.25
CA TYR A 22 19.54 -27.42 -54.45
C TYR A 22 19.51 -28.32 -55.67
N GLU A 23 20.55 -29.14 -55.89
CA GLU A 23 20.63 -30.09 -56.99
C GLU A 23 19.47 -31.09 -56.95
N TYR A 24 19.24 -31.74 -55.81
CA TYR A 24 18.14 -32.70 -55.65
C TYR A 24 16.77 -32.06 -55.86
N ALA A 25 16.56 -30.83 -55.36
CA ALA A 25 15.31 -30.11 -55.58
C ALA A 25 15.11 -29.77 -57.07
N LEU A 26 16.16 -29.37 -57.78
CA LEU A 26 16.12 -29.06 -59.21
C LEU A 26 15.94 -30.31 -60.08
N GLU A 27 16.60 -31.42 -59.75
CA GLU A 27 16.42 -32.72 -60.43
C GLU A 27 14.97 -33.17 -60.35
N LEU A 28 14.39 -33.17 -59.14
CA LEU A 28 12.99 -33.52 -58.92
C LEU A 28 12.05 -32.61 -59.71
N ALA A 29 12.28 -31.29 -59.66
CA ALA A 29 11.45 -30.32 -60.36
C ALA A 29 11.54 -30.48 -61.90
N ARG A 30 12.72 -30.77 -62.44
CA ARG A 30 12.93 -30.99 -63.88
C ARG A 30 12.25 -32.27 -64.36
N GLU A 31 12.38 -33.36 -63.61
CA GLU A 31 11.81 -34.67 -63.97
C GLU A 31 10.29 -34.58 -64.15
N VAL A 32 9.60 -33.80 -63.30
CA VAL A 32 8.15 -33.65 -63.35
C VAL A 32 7.67 -32.44 -64.17
N GLY A 33 8.59 -31.68 -64.78
CA GLY A 33 8.26 -30.44 -65.49
C GLY A 33 7.54 -29.44 -64.59
N TYR A 34 8.02 -29.27 -63.34
CA TYR A 34 7.37 -28.46 -62.32
C TYR A 34 7.17 -27.02 -62.80
N ASN A 35 5.95 -26.50 -62.60
CA ASN A 35 5.57 -25.14 -63.00
C ASN A 35 5.15 -24.32 -61.79
N ASN A 36 5.42 -23.02 -61.81
CA ASN A 36 5.16 -22.06 -60.73
C ASN A 36 6.07 -22.26 -59.49
N ALA A 37 5.75 -21.66 -58.33
CA ALA A 37 6.53 -21.82 -57.12
C ALA A 37 6.17 -23.11 -56.37
N GLY A 38 7.18 -23.74 -55.76
CA GLY A 38 7.04 -24.92 -54.92
C GLY A 38 8.20 -25.01 -53.94
N THR A 39 8.04 -25.83 -52.91
CA THR A 39 9.11 -26.10 -51.93
C THR A 39 9.35 -27.60 -51.82
N VAL A 40 10.61 -28.02 -51.92
CA VAL A 40 11.04 -29.39 -51.65
C VAL A 40 11.63 -29.43 -50.24
N GLU A 41 11.07 -30.26 -49.38
CA GLU A 41 11.49 -30.36 -47.99
C GLU A 41 12.38 -31.59 -47.76
N PHE A 42 13.41 -31.40 -46.92
CA PHE A 42 14.37 -32.43 -46.55
C PHE A 42 14.59 -32.43 -45.04
N LEU A 43 14.87 -33.61 -44.49
CA LEU A 43 15.53 -33.73 -43.19
C LEU A 43 17.03 -33.89 -43.41
N VAL A 44 17.82 -33.17 -42.61
CA VAL A 44 19.28 -33.26 -42.61
C VAL A 44 19.73 -33.69 -41.21
N ASP A 45 20.46 -34.80 -41.11
CA ASP A 45 20.99 -35.26 -39.83
C ASP A 45 22.31 -34.55 -39.45
N LYS A 46 22.84 -34.87 -38.27
CA LYS A 46 24.08 -34.26 -37.74
C LYS A 46 25.33 -34.58 -38.56
N GLU A 47 25.29 -35.65 -39.36
CA GLU A 47 26.34 -36.04 -40.31
C GLU A 47 26.14 -35.39 -41.69
N GLU A 48 25.14 -34.51 -41.85
CA GLU A 48 24.72 -33.87 -43.09
C GLU A 48 24.22 -34.86 -44.17
N ASN A 49 23.68 -36.02 -43.78
CA ASN A 49 22.93 -36.87 -44.71
C ASN A 49 21.56 -36.25 -44.98
N ILE A 50 21.15 -36.27 -46.25
CA ILE A 50 19.93 -35.62 -46.74
C ILE A 50 18.87 -36.68 -47.03
N TYR A 51 17.68 -36.50 -46.44
CA TYR A 51 16.52 -37.36 -46.65
C TYR A 51 15.35 -36.53 -47.17
N PHE A 52 14.87 -36.81 -48.38
CA PHE A 52 13.65 -36.20 -48.91
C PHE A 52 12.44 -36.56 -48.05
N ILE A 53 11.55 -35.61 -47.81
CA ILE A 53 10.31 -35.85 -47.06
C ILE A 53 9.05 -35.51 -47.87
N GLU A 54 8.96 -34.32 -48.47
CA GLU A 54 7.77 -33.89 -49.19
C GLU A 54 8.05 -32.79 -50.22
N VAL A 55 7.09 -32.59 -51.13
CA VAL A 55 6.99 -31.39 -51.96
C VAL A 55 5.71 -30.66 -51.57
N ASN A 56 5.82 -29.37 -51.32
CA ASN A 56 4.68 -28.46 -51.20
C ASN A 56 4.48 -27.77 -52.55
N PRO A 57 3.48 -28.19 -53.36
CA PRO A 57 3.30 -27.66 -54.70
C PRO A 57 2.56 -26.30 -54.69
N ARG A 58 2.98 -25.40 -53.81
CA ARG A 58 2.37 -24.09 -53.53
C ARG A 58 3.37 -23.19 -52.83
N ILE A 59 3.03 -21.90 -52.73
CA ILE A 59 3.76 -21.00 -51.84
C ILE A 59 3.59 -21.42 -50.37
N GLN A 60 4.62 -21.19 -49.57
CA GLN A 60 4.62 -21.44 -48.13
C GLN A 60 4.51 -20.14 -47.34
N VAL A 61 4.11 -20.24 -46.07
CA VAL A 61 3.91 -19.07 -45.20
C VAL A 61 5.22 -18.30 -44.99
N GLU A 62 6.33 -19.03 -44.94
CA GLU A 62 7.72 -18.61 -44.74
C GLU A 62 8.45 -18.16 -46.01
N HIS A 63 7.78 -18.03 -47.16
CA HIS A 63 8.41 -17.49 -48.37
C HIS A 63 9.06 -16.11 -48.12
N THR A 64 8.54 -15.35 -47.15
CA THR A 64 9.01 -14.01 -46.78
C THR A 64 10.50 -13.98 -46.42
N VAL A 65 11.04 -14.99 -45.73
CA VAL A 65 12.49 -15.00 -45.40
C VAL A 65 13.34 -15.18 -46.64
N THR A 66 12.86 -15.92 -47.64
CA THR A 66 13.53 -16.10 -48.93
C THR A 66 13.51 -14.80 -49.74
N GLU A 67 12.37 -14.11 -49.78
CA GLU A 67 12.27 -12.81 -50.45
C GLU A 67 13.22 -11.78 -49.81
N GLU A 68 13.31 -11.74 -48.47
CA GLU A 68 14.18 -10.79 -47.76
C GLU A 68 15.67 -11.02 -48.02
N VAL A 69 16.12 -12.27 -48.22
CA VAL A 69 17.54 -12.55 -48.47
C VAL A 69 17.91 -12.56 -49.95
N THR A 70 16.94 -12.70 -50.86
CA THR A 70 17.20 -12.73 -52.32
C THR A 70 16.79 -11.45 -53.04
N GLY A 71 15.88 -10.66 -52.46
CA GLY A 71 15.26 -9.52 -53.14
C GLY A 71 14.24 -9.91 -54.22
N ILE A 72 13.92 -11.19 -54.36
CA ILE A 72 12.99 -11.70 -55.38
C ILE A 72 11.57 -11.74 -54.79
N ASP A 73 10.62 -11.07 -55.45
CA ASP A 73 9.20 -11.14 -55.13
C ASP A 73 8.61 -12.42 -55.72
N LEU A 74 8.41 -13.42 -54.87
CA LEU A 74 7.98 -14.76 -55.25
C LEU A 74 6.51 -14.75 -55.67
N VAL A 75 5.63 -14.05 -54.94
CA VAL A 75 4.19 -14.00 -55.28
C VAL A 75 3.96 -13.33 -56.62
N ARG A 76 4.62 -12.21 -56.89
CA ARG A 76 4.55 -11.55 -58.20
C ARG A 76 5.09 -12.45 -59.30
N SER A 77 6.19 -13.16 -59.04
CA SER A 77 6.77 -14.11 -59.99
C SER A 77 5.80 -15.24 -60.31
N GLN A 78 5.09 -15.80 -59.31
CA GLN A 78 4.06 -16.82 -59.53
C GLN A 78 2.97 -16.34 -60.49
N ILE A 79 2.48 -15.11 -60.33
CA ILE A 79 1.43 -14.53 -61.18
C ILE A 79 1.95 -14.38 -62.62
N LEU A 80 3.17 -13.84 -62.79
CA LEU A 80 3.76 -13.64 -64.11
C LEU A 80 4.04 -14.97 -64.83
N ILE A 81 4.51 -15.99 -64.12
CA ILE A 81 4.68 -17.35 -64.65
C ILE A 81 3.33 -17.92 -65.09
N ALA A 82 2.27 -17.74 -64.29
CA ALA A 82 0.92 -18.20 -64.62
C ALA A 82 0.34 -17.47 -65.85
N MET A 83 0.79 -16.25 -66.14
CA MET A 83 0.47 -15.51 -67.38
C MET A 83 1.27 -16.00 -68.60
N GLY A 84 2.15 -16.98 -68.44
CA GLY A 84 2.98 -17.54 -69.52
C GLY A 84 4.31 -16.82 -69.75
N TYR A 85 4.72 -15.90 -68.87
CA TYR A 85 6.03 -15.26 -68.99
C TYR A 85 7.14 -16.22 -68.54
N PRO A 86 8.24 -16.36 -69.31
CA PRO A 86 9.42 -17.07 -68.84
C PRO A 86 10.13 -16.29 -67.72
N LEU A 87 10.89 -16.98 -66.88
CA LEU A 87 11.67 -16.37 -65.78
C LEU A 87 12.63 -15.25 -66.26
N SER A 88 13.16 -15.39 -67.48
CA SER A 88 14.06 -14.41 -68.12
C SER A 88 13.35 -13.18 -68.67
N HIS A 89 12.01 -13.12 -68.61
CA HIS A 89 11.27 -11.95 -69.06
C HIS A 89 11.65 -10.73 -68.21
N LYS A 90 11.77 -9.55 -68.83
CA LYS A 90 12.20 -8.28 -68.21
C LYS A 90 11.41 -7.84 -66.96
N THR A 91 10.26 -8.44 -66.69
CA THR A 91 9.42 -8.17 -65.51
C THR A 91 9.69 -9.09 -64.32
N ILE A 92 10.35 -10.23 -64.54
CA ILE A 92 10.82 -11.19 -63.52
C ILE A 92 12.34 -11.07 -63.36
N PHE A 93 13.07 -10.99 -64.48
CA PHE A 93 14.50 -10.69 -64.56
C PHE A 93 15.41 -11.75 -63.90
N ILE A 94 15.12 -13.03 -64.15
CA ILE A 94 15.96 -14.16 -63.74
C ILE A 94 16.41 -14.90 -65.02
N HIS A 95 17.61 -14.58 -65.52
CA HIS A 95 18.18 -15.15 -66.73
C HIS A 95 18.89 -16.48 -66.49
N GLY A 96 19.44 -16.67 -65.29
CA GLY A 96 20.12 -17.88 -64.87
C GLY A 96 20.12 -18.09 -63.35
N GLN A 97 20.69 -19.20 -62.90
CA GLN A 97 20.81 -19.52 -61.47
C GLN A 97 21.81 -18.60 -60.77
N GLU A 98 22.77 -18.09 -61.51
CA GLU A 98 23.79 -17.12 -61.12
C GLU A 98 23.24 -15.75 -60.73
N ASP A 99 22.01 -15.41 -61.17
CA ASP A 99 21.34 -14.15 -60.79
C ASP A 99 20.78 -14.21 -59.36
N ILE A 100 20.75 -15.40 -58.74
CA ILE A 100 20.14 -15.62 -57.43
C ILE A 100 21.23 -15.58 -56.35
N GLU A 101 21.41 -14.40 -55.75
CA GLU A 101 22.30 -14.19 -54.62
C GLU A 101 21.53 -14.17 -53.29
N CYS A 102 22.16 -14.70 -52.23
CA CYS A 102 21.61 -14.68 -50.88
C CYS A 102 22.42 -13.72 -50.01
N HIS A 103 21.79 -12.64 -49.55
CA HIS A 103 22.41 -11.62 -48.74
C HIS A 103 21.88 -11.64 -47.30
N GLY A 104 22.78 -11.80 -46.34
CA GLY A 104 22.44 -11.76 -44.91
C GLY A 104 21.61 -12.97 -44.46
N VAL A 105 20.80 -12.74 -43.43
CA VAL A 105 19.91 -13.73 -42.80
C VAL A 105 18.59 -13.07 -42.49
N ALA A 106 17.48 -13.72 -42.82
CA ALA A 106 16.14 -13.34 -42.43
C ALA A 106 15.52 -14.38 -41.48
N ILE A 107 14.76 -13.90 -40.50
CA ILE A 107 14.01 -14.71 -39.54
C ILE A 107 12.56 -14.27 -39.55
N GLN A 108 11.62 -15.20 -39.71
CA GLN A 108 10.19 -14.95 -39.57
C GLN A 108 9.68 -15.52 -38.24
N CYS A 109 8.97 -14.69 -37.48
CA CYS A 109 8.15 -15.10 -36.36
C CYS A 109 6.67 -14.88 -36.69
N ARG A 110 5.82 -15.84 -36.32
CA ARG A 110 4.36 -15.71 -36.41
C ARG A 110 3.82 -15.31 -35.05
N VAL A 111 3.27 -14.10 -34.96
CA VAL A 111 2.58 -13.65 -33.74
C VAL A 111 1.15 -14.18 -33.80
N THR A 112 0.79 -15.04 -32.86
CA THR A 112 -0.51 -15.71 -32.77
C THR A 112 -1.20 -15.39 -31.44
N THR A 113 -2.48 -15.77 -31.31
CA THR A 113 -3.22 -15.70 -30.04
C THR A 113 -3.00 -16.91 -29.12
N GLU A 114 -2.08 -17.80 -29.48
CA GLU A 114 -1.80 -19.01 -28.70
C GLU A 114 -1.12 -18.67 -27.37
N GLU A 115 -1.53 -19.32 -26.29
CA GLU A 115 -0.91 -19.20 -24.97
C GLU A 115 0.09 -20.34 -24.73
N PRO A 116 1.41 -20.10 -24.80
CA PRO A 116 2.41 -21.16 -24.67
C PRO A 116 2.36 -21.90 -23.31
N SER A 117 1.99 -21.19 -22.25
CA SER A 117 1.83 -21.76 -20.90
C SER A 117 0.59 -22.64 -20.73
N ASN A 118 -0.33 -22.63 -21.70
CA ASN A 118 -1.55 -23.42 -21.71
C ASN A 118 -1.61 -24.28 -22.99
N ASP A 119 -0.55 -25.04 -23.24
CA ASP A 119 -0.42 -25.96 -24.38
C ASP A 119 -0.70 -25.31 -25.76
N PHE A 120 -0.32 -24.02 -25.90
CA PHE A 120 -0.56 -23.22 -27.11
C PHE A 120 -2.04 -23.12 -27.51
N GLN A 121 -2.96 -23.22 -26.54
CA GLN A 121 -4.37 -23.00 -26.83
C GLN A 121 -4.60 -21.55 -27.33
N PRO A 122 -5.26 -21.37 -28.48
CA PRO A 122 -5.58 -20.04 -29.01
C PRO A 122 -6.61 -19.30 -28.16
N ASP A 123 -6.32 -18.04 -27.87
CA ASP A 123 -7.24 -17.08 -27.26
C ASP A 123 -8.07 -16.36 -28.32
N TYR A 124 -9.25 -15.87 -27.92
CA TYR A 124 -10.24 -15.27 -28.81
C TYR A 124 -10.88 -14.04 -28.16
N GLY A 125 -11.39 -13.13 -28.98
CA GLY A 125 -12.03 -11.92 -28.48
C GLY A 125 -11.71 -10.70 -29.33
N THR A 126 -11.91 -9.52 -28.75
CA THR A 126 -11.73 -8.25 -29.47
C THR A 126 -10.34 -7.69 -29.20
N LEU A 127 -9.60 -7.33 -30.25
CA LEU A 127 -8.36 -6.57 -30.12
C LEU A 127 -8.69 -5.13 -29.67
N ILE A 128 -8.46 -4.83 -28.39
CA ILE A 128 -8.71 -3.51 -27.80
C ILE A 128 -7.66 -2.49 -28.28
N ALA A 129 -6.40 -2.92 -28.36
CA ALA A 129 -5.32 -2.11 -28.89
C ALA A 129 -4.39 -2.98 -29.72
N TYR A 130 -4.00 -2.47 -30.88
CA TYR A 130 -3.02 -3.09 -31.77
C TYR A 130 -2.09 -2.00 -32.30
N ARG A 131 -0.81 -2.06 -31.91
CA ARG A 131 0.26 -1.24 -32.46
C ARG A 131 1.40 -2.16 -32.86
N SER A 132 1.72 -2.16 -34.14
CA SER A 132 2.85 -2.88 -34.70
C SER A 132 4.18 -2.16 -34.46
N ALA A 133 5.29 -2.85 -34.73
CA ALA A 133 6.64 -2.31 -34.65
C ALA A 133 7.32 -2.39 -36.02
N SER A 134 7.88 -1.28 -36.48
CA SER A 134 8.48 -1.14 -37.82
C SER A 134 9.96 -0.74 -37.71
N GLY A 135 10.55 -0.21 -38.80
CA GLY A 135 11.93 0.27 -38.86
C GLY A 135 12.81 -0.57 -39.78
N MET A 136 14.07 -0.15 -39.94
CA MET A 136 15.01 -0.78 -40.87
C MET A 136 15.14 -2.30 -40.65
N GLY A 137 14.93 -3.07 -41.70
CA GLY A 137 15.04 -4.52 -41.71
C GLY A 137 13.93 -5.24 -40.95
N ILE A 138 12.75 -4.62 -40.78
CA ILE A 138 11.53 -5.28 -40.31
C ILE A 138 10.48 -5.22 -41.42
N ARG A 139 9.97 -6.39 -41.79
CA ARG A 139 8.82 -6.59 -42.67
C ARG A 139 7.64 -7.15 -41.87
N LEU A 140 6.45 -6.68 -42.20
CA LEU A 140 5.20 -7.09 -41.56
C LEU A 140 4.19 -7.54 -42.61
N ASP A 141 3.70 -8.76 -42.46
CA ASP A 141 2.62 -9.31 -43.27
C ASP A 141 1.46 -9.63 -42.31
N ALA A 142 0.53 -8.68 -42.16
CA ALA A 142 -0.57 -8.76 -41.21
C ALA A 142 -1.69 -9.69 -41.70
N GLY A 143 -2.29 -10.44 -40.79
CA GLY A 143 -3.59 -11.08 -40.98
C GLY A 143 -4.72 -10.08 -40.69
N SER A 144 -5.75 -10.54 -39.98
CA SER A 144 -6.90 -9.71 -39.59
C SER A 144 -6.68 -8.99 -38.24
N ALA A 145 -5.53 -8.34 -38.07
CA ALA A 145 -5.15 -7.69 -36.81
C ALA A 145 -5.18 -6.16 -36.91
N PHE A 146 -6.23 -5.54 -36.37
CA PHE A 146 -6.38 -4.09 -36.23
C PHE A 146 -7.21 -3.76 -34.97
N PRO A 147 -7.13 -2.53 -34.42
CA PRO A 147 -7.95 -2.15 -33.26
C PRO A 147 -9.46 -2.32 -33.56
N GLY A 148 -10.17 -3.07 -32.71
CA GLY A 148 -11.57 -3.43 -32.87
C GLY A 148 -11.82 -4.76 -33.61
N ALA A 149 -10.79 -5.41 -34.16
CA ALA A 149 -10.95 -6.71 -34.83
C ALA A 149 -11.39 -7.80 -33.85
N LYS A 150 -12.34 -8.65 -34.26
CA LYS A 150 -12.78 -9.82 -33.50
C LYS A 150 -12.05 -11.07 -33.99
N ILE A 151 -11.21 -11.63 -33.14
CA ILE A 151 -10.52 -12.89 -33.39
C ILE A 151 -11.48 -14.04 -33.10
N SER A 152 -11.73 -14.85 -34.12
CA SER A 152 -12.71 -15.93 -34.11
C SER A 152 -12.06 -17.28 -33.79
N PRO A 153 -12.78 -18.21 -33.12
CA PRO A 153 -12.32 -19.58 -32.92
C PRO A 153 -12.35 -20.49 -34.15
N PHE A 154 -12.85 -20.00 -35.29
CA PHE A 154 -13.08 -20.84 -36.47
C PHE A 154 -11.92 -20.87 -37.47
N PHE A 155 -10.92 -19.98 -37.32
CA PHE A 155 -9.77 -19.86 -38.23
C PHE A 155 -8.46 -20.03 -37.48
N ASP A 156 -7.34 -19.87 -38.19
CA ASP A 156 -6.03 -19.87 -37.53
C ASP A 156 -5.89 -18.66 -36.59
N SER A 157 -4.99 -18.80 -35.62
CA SER A 157 -4.75 -17.82 -34.55
C SER A 157 -3.79 -16.69 -34.98
N LEU A 158 -3.45 -16.59 -36.27
CA LEU A 158 -2.42 -15.69 -36.78
C LEU A 158 -2.88 -14.22 -36.73
N LEU A 159 -2.10 -13.39 -36.03
CA LEU A 159 -2.29 -11.94 -36.04
C LEU A 159 -1.42 -11.27 -37.09
N VAL A 160 -0.12 -11.55 -37.07
CA VAL A 160 0.86 -10.92 -37.97
C VAL A 160 2.12 -11.78 -38.07
N LYS A 161 2.67 -11.87 -39.29
CA LYS A 161 4.02 -12.39 -39.50
C LYS A 161 5.01 -11.23 -39.42
N VAL A 162 6.05 -11.40 -38.62
CA VAL A 162 7.10 -10.40 -38.43
C VAL A 162 8.39 -11.02 -38.94
N THR A 163 8.92 -10.48 -40.03
CA THR A 163 10.18 -10.92 -40.60
C THR A 163 11.25 -9.88 -40.35
N ALA A 164 12.41 -10.30 -39.85
CA ALA A 164 13.55 -9.42 -39.64
C ALA A 164 14.74 -9.87 -40.48
N TRP A 165 15.35 -8.94 -41.21
CA TRP A 165 16.61 -9.15 -41.91
C TRP A 165 17.79 -8.58 -41.10
N GLY A 166 18.92 -9.29 -41.12
CA GLY A 166 20.18 -8.86 -40.53
C GLY A 166 21.38 -9.46 -41.25
N ARG A 167 22.58 -8.91 -41.00
CA ARG A 167 23.84 -9.46 -41.57
C ARG A 167 24.22 -10.83 -41.00
N THR A 168 23.72 -11.16 -39.81
CA THR A 168 23.91 -12.44 -39.13
C THR A 168 22.59 -12.87 -38.51
N GLN A 169 22.43 -14.17 -38.23
CA GLN A 169 21.24 -14.69 -37.56
C GLN A 169 21.03 -14.02 -36.20
N LYS A 170 22.08 -13.92 -35.37
CA LYS A 170 22.04 -13.14 -34.11
C LYS A 170 21.56 -11.70 -34.31
N GLY A 171 22.04 -11.01 -35.35
CA GLY A 171 21.61 -9.64 -35.65
C GLY A 171 20.13 -9.55 -36.05
N ALA A 172 19.65 -10.49 -36.87
CA ALA A 172 18.23 -10.61 -37.22
C ALA A 172 17.37 -10.94 -35.97
N SER A 173 17.84 -11.85 -35.11
CA SER A 173 17.17 -12.21 -33.84
C SER A 173 17.05 -11.00 -32.91
N GLN A 174 18.12 -10.20 -32.77
CA GLN A 174 18.09 -8.99 -31.94
C GLN A 174 17.13 -7.93 -32.48
N ARG A 175 17.06 -7.74 -33.80
CA ARG A 175 16.09 -6.83 -34.44
C ARG A 175 14.66 -7.28 -34.21
N LEU A 176 14.39 -8.57 -34.40
CA LEU A 176 13.08 -9.17 -34.20
C LEU A 176 12.66 -9.10 -32.74
N HIS A 177 13.59 -9.38 -31.82
CA HIS A 177 13.38 -9.25 -30.38
C HIS A 177 13.02 -7.81 -29.98
N ARG A 178 13.69 -6.80 -30.55
CA ARG A 178 13.33 -5.39 -30.35
C ARG A 178 11.94 -5.09 -30.88
N ALA A 179 11.62 -5.51 -32.10
CA ALA A 179 10.30 -5.30 -32.70
C ALA A 179 9.19 -5.93 -31.85
N LEU A 180 9.33 -7.19 -31.45
CA LEU A 180 8.35 -7.91 -30.62
C LEU A 180 8.14 -7.27 -29.23
N ARG A 181 9.18 -6.65 -28.64
CA ARG A 181 9.02 -5.87 -27.39
C ARG A 181 8.30 -4.53 -27.57
N GLU A 182 8.30 -4.00 -28.78
CA GLU A 182 7.66 -2.74 -29.15
C GLU A 182 6.17 -2.92 -29.49
N PHE A 183 5.78 -4.11 -29.97
CA PHE A 183 4.37 -4.47 -30.18
C PHE A 183 3.51 -4.19 -28.95
N ARG A 184 2.31 -3.65 -29.17
CA ARG A 184 1.26 -3.52 -28.15
C ARG A 184 0.01 -4.19 -28.67
N ILE A 185 -0.29 -5.36 -28.13
CA ILE A 185 -1.49 -6.13 -28.43
C ILE A 185 -2.24 -6.30 -27.11
N ARG A 186 -3.50 -5.85 -27.08
CA ARG A 186 -4.39 -5.91 -25.91
C ARG A 186 -5.74 -6.47 -26.32
N GLY A 187 -6.39 -7.19 -25.41
CA GLY A 187 -7.69 -7.82 -25.61
C GLY A 187 -7.63 -9.34 -25.79
N VAL A 188 -6.48 -9.86 -26.22
CA VAL A 188 -6.20 -11.31 -26.29
C VAL A 188 -4.76 -11.58 -25.84
N LYS A 189 -4.49 -12.81 -25.40
CA LYS A 189 -3.14 -13.32 -25.15
C LYS A 189 -2.39 -13.56 -26.46
N THR A 190 -1.07 -13.65 -26.38
CA THR A 190 -0.21 -13.88 -27.55
C THR A 190 1.00 -14.74 -27.23
N ASN A 191 1.57 -15.37 -28.24
CA ASN A 191 2.78 -16.18 -28.14
C ASN A 191 4.09 -15.35 -28.06
N ILE A 192 4.02 -14.00 -28.00
CA ILE A 192 5.19 -13.10 -28.01
C ILE A 192 6.20 -13.44 -26.91
N GLY A 193 5.73 -13.79 -25.70
CA GLY A 193 6.61 -14.15 -24.58
C GLY A 193 7.56 -15.30 -24.92
N PHE A 194 7.01 -16.37 -25.51
CA PHE A 194 7.78 -17.52 -25.99
C PHE A 194 8.75 -17.12 -27.11
N LEU A 195 8.30 -16.33 -28.08
CA LEU A 195 9.16 -15.86 -29.17
C LEU A 195 10.35 -15.04 -28.66
N LEU A 196 10.16 -14.19 -27.65
CA LEU A 196 11.25 -13.43 -27.04
C LEU A 196 12.28 -14.34 -26.38
N ASN A 197 11.83 -15.35 -25.63
CA ASN A 197 12.72 -16.33 -24.99
C ASN A 197 13.54 -17.09 -26.05
N LEU A 198 12.90 -17.56 -27.12
CA LEU A 198 13.54 -18.30 -28.20
C LEU A 198 14.59 -17.45 -28.93
N LEU A 199 14.27 -16.19 -29.25
CA LEU A 199 15.17 -15.28 -29.97
C LEU A 199 16.40 -14.87 -29.14
N GLN A 200 16.35 -15.01 -27.82
CA GLN A 200 17.50 -14.77 -26.93
C GLN A 200 18.38 -16.02 -26.73
N HIS A 201 17.87 -17.21 -27.04
CA HIS A 201 18.58 -18.45 -26.78
C HIS A 201 19.81 -18.62 -27.69
N GLU A 202 20.97 -18.91 -27.10
CA GLU A 202 22.26 -18.97 -27.81
C GLU A 202 22.25 -20.01 -28.95
N THR A 203 21.80 -21.24 -28.66
CA THR A 203 21.63 -22.30 -29.67
C THR A 203 20.81 -21.86 -30.88
N PHE A 204 19.76 -21.04 -30.68
CA PHE A 204 18.96 -20.52 -31.78
C PHE A 204 19.71 -19.42 -32.53
N GLN A 205 20.36 -18.48 -31.84
CA GLN A 205 21.11 -17.39 -32.49
C GLN A 205 22.28 -17.86 -33.36
N GLU A 206 22.84 -19.02 -33.04
CA GLU A 206 23.94 -19.66 -33.76
C GLU A 206 23.46 -20.61 -34.88
N GLY A 207 22.15 -20.78 -35.07
CA GLY A 207 21.60 -21.65 -36.11
C GLY A 207 21.76 -23.15 -35.83
N ARG A 208 21.93 -23.54 -34.56
CA ARG A 208 22.12 -24.94 -34.11
C ARG A 208 20.84 -25.61 -33.62
N ALA A 209 19.68 -24.94 -33.76
CA ALA A 209 18.39 -25.49 -33.35
C ALA A 209 18.00 -26.70 -34.21
N THR A 210 17.58 -27.78 -33.56
CA THR A 210 17.06 -29.00 -34.20
C THR A 210 15.54 -29.09 -34.07
N VAL A 211 14.92 -30.09 -34.70
CA VAL A 211 13.47 -30.33 -34.61
C VAL A 211 12.95 -30.58 -33.19
N ASN A 212 13.80 -31.02 -32.26
CA ASN A 212 13.44 -31.25 -30.85
C ASN A 212 13.76 -30.05 -29.94
N PHE A 213 14.35 -28.97 -30.47
CA PHE A 213 14.88 -27.87 -29.66
C PHE A 213 13.89 -27.28 -28.65
N ILE A 214 12.65 -27.03 -29.04
CA ILE A 214 11.62 -26.49 -28.12
C ILE A 214 11.28 -27.50 -27.02
N LYS A 215 11.13 -28.78 -27.37
CA LYS A 215 10.83 -29.87 -26.43
C LYS A 215 11.94 -30.05 -25.40
N ASP A 216 13.19 -29.92 -25.84
CA ASP A 216 14.37 -30.09 -25.00
C ASP A 216 14.66 -28.86 -24.12
N ASN A 217 13.93 -27.75 -24.32
CA ASN A 217 14.10 -26.48 -23.61
C ASN A 217 12.75 -25.95 -23.07
N PRO A 218 12.14 -26.64 -22.08
CA PRO A 218 10.83 -26.28 -21.54
C PRO A 218 10.79 -24.87 -20.90
N GLN A 219 11.93 -24.32 -20.51
CA GLN A 219 12.04 -22.95 -20.01
C GLN A 219 11.59 -21.89 -21.05
N LEU A 220 11.59 -22.22 -22.35
CA LEU A 220 11.19 -21.29 -23.41
C LEU A 220 9.69 -20.94 -23.36
N VAL A 221 8.84 -21.86 -22.88
CA VAL A 221 7.39 -21.65 -22.78
C VAL A 221 6.95 -21.01 -21.46
N ALA A 222 7.89 -20.79 -20.52
CA ALA A 222 7.58 -20.12 -19.27
C ALA A 222 7.10 -18.67 -19.55
N PRO A 223 6.02 -18.23 -18.88
CA PRO A 223 5.51 -16.89 -19.08
C PRO A 223 6.55 -15.85 -18.66
N PRO A 224 6.79 -14.80 -19.46
CA PRO A 224 7.72 -13.76 -19.09
C PRO A 224 7.22 -13.02 -17.84
N ASN A 225 8.13 -12.63 -16.95
CA ASN A 225 7.83 -11.91 -15.71
C ASN A 225 7.49 -10.42 -15.96
N TRP A 226 6.48 -10.14 -16.78
CA TRP A 226 6.00 -8.79 -17.04
C TRP A 226 5.20 -8.27 -15.85
N ARG A 227 5.57 -7.07 -15.36
CA ARG A 227 4.80 -6.39 -14.32
C ARG A 227 3.63 -5.63 -14.95
N ASP A 228 2.43 -6.19 -14.94
CA ASP A 228 1.19 -5.63 -15.50
C ASP A 228 0.59 -4.46 -14.67
N ARG A 229 1.43 -3.51 -14.26
CA ARG A 229 1.05 -2.44 -13.32
C ARG A 229 0.00 -1.49 -13.88
N GLY A 230 0.07 -1.18 -15.19
CA GLY A 230 -0.87 -0.28 -15.85
C GLY A 230 -2.28 -0.85 -15.89
N THR A 231 -2.44 -2.07 -16.37
CA THR A 231 -3.76 -2.72 -16.48
C THR A 231 -4.38 -2.93 -15.10
N LYS A 232 -3.60 -3.37 -14.10
CA LYS A 232 -4.10 -3.53 -12.73
C LYS A 232 -4.64 -2.22 -12.13
N MET A 233 -3.94 -1.10 -12.36
CA MET A 233 -4.41 0.22 -11.94
C MET A 233 -5.65 0.68 -12.71
N LEU A 234 -5.72 0.43 -14.01
CA LEU A 234 -6.92 0.72 -14.81
C LEU A 234 -8.12 -0.12 -14.35
N ARG A 235 -7.92 -1.38 -13.96
CA ARG A 235 -8.99 -2.21 -13.36
C ARG A 235 -9.52 -1.57 -12.08
N TYR A 236 -8.64 -1.06 -11.21
CA TYR A 236 -9.07 -0.36 -9.99
C TYR A 236 -9.89 0.89 -10.31
N LEU A 237 -9.40 1.74 -11.22
CA LEU A 237 -10.13 2.95 -11.61
C LEU A 237 -11.48 2.61 -12.25
N ALA A 238 -11.52 1.59 -13.12
CA ALA A 238 -12.77 1.12 -13.72
C ALA A 238 -13.75 0.62 -12.66
N ASP A 239 -13.27 -0.18 -11.69
CA ASP A 239 -14.08 -0.69 -10.59
C ASP A 239 -14.67 0.46 -9.75
N VAL A 240 -13.87 1.44 -9.36
CA VAL A 240 -14.36 2.61 -8.60
C VAL A 240 -15.33 3.48 -9.44
N ILE A 241 -15.08 3.65 -10.74
CA ILE A 241 -15.96 4.41 -11.63
C ILE A 241 -17.34 3.74 -11.78
N VAL A 242 -17.38 2.41 -11.89
CA VAL A 242 -18.62 1.65 -12.14
C VAL A 242 -19.35 1.34 -10.83
N ASN A 243 -18.63 0.87 -9.81
CA ASN A 243 -19.19 0.33 -8.57
C ASN A 243 -19.12 1.30 -7.39
N GLY A 244 -18.36 2.40 -7.52
CA GLY A 244 -18.03 3.26 -6.39
C GLY A 244 -16.98 2.66 -5.46
N HIS A 245 -16.44 3.46 -4.56
CA HIS A 245 -15.54 2.96 -3.52
C HIS A 245 -16.37 2.46 -2.32
N PRO A 246 -16.09 1.26 -1.77
CA PRO A 246 -16.92 0.64 -0.73
C PRO A 246 -16.99 1.47 0.57
N ASP A 247 -15.95 2.22 0.90
CA ASP A 247 -15.94 3.12 2.07
C ASP A 247 -16.62 4.49 1.81
N VAL A 248 -16.97 4.82 0.56
CA VAL A 248 -17.63 6.08 0.21
C VAL A 248 -19.12 5.84 0.02
N ARG A 249 -19.92 6.20 1.03
CA ARG A 249 -21.36 5.93 1.02
C ARG A 249 -22.15 6.81 0.04
N HIS A 250 -21.83 8.09 -0.02
CA HIS A 250 -22.52 9.06 -0.88
C HIS A 250 -21.51 9.99 -1.53
N PHE A 251 -21.44 9.92 -2.85
CA PHE A 251 -20.73 10.90 -3.66
C PHE A 251 -21.63 12.13 -3.84
N ASP A 252 -21.15 13.29 -3.40
CA ASP A 252 -21.81 14.57 -3.63
C ASP A 252 -21.19 15.25 -4.86
N PRO A 253 -21.89 15.28 -6.01
CA PRO A 253 -21.37 15.88 -7.23
C PRO A 253 -21.22 17.41 -7.14
N ALA A 254 -21.80 18.06 -6.12
CA ALA A 254 -21.66 19.50 -5.91
C ALA A 254 -20.31 19.87 -5.28
N ILE A 255 -19.58 18.90 -4.70
CA ILE A 255 -18.27 19.14 -4.11
C ILE A 255 -17.20 19.15 -5.21
N GLU A 256 -16.55 20.31 -5.37
CA GLU A 256 -15.41 20.46 -6.27
C GLU A 256 -14.09 20.28 -5.52
N PHE A 257 -13.24 19.40 -6.06
CA PHE A 257 -11.89 19.17 -5.55
C PHE A 257 -10.91 20.09 -6.28
N LEU A 258 -10.57 21.21 -5.64
CA LEU A 258 -9.53 22.10 -6.14
C LEU A 258 -8.14 21.46 -5.91
N PRO A 259 -7.16 21.68 -6.82
CA PRO A 259 -5.79 21.25 -6.58
C PRO A 259 -5.24 21.87 -5.29
N PRO A 260 -4.78 21.07 -4.30
CA PRO A 260 -4.25 21.61 -3.06
C PRO A 260 -3.01 22.47 -3.29
N PRO A 261 -2.92 23.68 -2.69
CA PRO A 261 -1.77 24.57 -2.87
C PRO A 261 -0.57 24.03 -2.08
N VAL A 262 0.34 23.32 -2.75
CA VAL A 262 1.56 22.81 -2.10
C VAL A 262 2.51 23.98 -1.78
N PRO A 263 2.91 24.20 -0.52
CA PRO A 263 3.82 25.28 -0.16
C PRO A 263 5.16 25.14 -0.89
N ALA A 264 5.56 26.20 -1.60
CA ALA A 264 6.74 26.19 -2.45
C ALA A 264 8.03 25.98 -1.64
N TYR A 265 8.99 25.28 -2.24
CA TYR A 265 10.32 25.03 -1.69
C TYR A 265 11.29 24.70 -2.82
N ASP A 266 12.59 24.84 -2.56
CA ASP A 266 13.63 24.36 -3.47
C ASP A 266 13.85 22.85 -3.27
N PRO A 267 13.52 21.98 -4.25
CA PRO A 267 13.69 20.55 -4.11
C PRO A 267 15.15 20.10 -3.94
N HIS A 268 16.12 20.93 -4.37
CA HIS A 268 17.54 20.62 -4.30
C HIS A 268 18.25 21.21 -3.07
N ALA A 269 17.56 22.04 -2.28
CA ALA A 269 18.13 22.59 -1.06
C ALA A 269 18.47 21.46 -0.06
N PRO A 270 19.62 21.55 0.62
CA PRO A 270 19.96 20.63 1.69
C PRO A 270 19.00 20.84 2.87
N ILE A 271 18.54 19.74 3.46
CA ILE A 271 17.66 19.80 4.64
C ILE A 271 18.54 20.12 5.87
N PRO A 272 18.24 21.19 6.62
CA PRO A 272 19.01 21.54 7.81
C PRO A 272 18.80 20.52 8.93
N PRO A 273 19.79 20.33 9.83
CA PRO A 273 19.64 19.43 10.98
C PRO A 273 18.54 19.94 11.92
N GLY A 274 17.84 18.99 12.56
CA GLY A 274 16.75 19.26 13.50
C GLY A 274 16.82 18.36 14.73
N THR A 275 15.67 18.11 15.35
CA THR A 275 15.59 17.34 16.60
C THR A 275 16.08 15.90 16.50
N ARG A 276 15.99 15.28 15.30
CA ARG A 276 16.52 13.94 15.09
C ARG A 276 18.03 13.89 15.17
N GLN A 277 18.72 14.84 14.53
CA GLN A 277 20.17 14.93 14.63
C GLN A 277 20.60 15.16 16.08
N LYS A 278 19.85 16.01 16.80
CA LYS A 278 20.08 16.22 18.24
C LYS A 278 19.94 14.94 19.06
N LEU A 279 18.92 14.12 18.80
CA LEU A 279 18.78 12.80 19.45
C LEU A 279 19.97 11.88 19.12
N GLN A 280 20.39 11.86 17.85
CA GLN A 280 21.53 11.04 17.41
C GLN A 280 22.86 11.48 18.06
N GLU A 281 23.04 12.78 18.27
CA GLU A 281 24.24 13.35 18.90
C GLU A 281 24.27 13.15 20.42
N LEU A 282 23.14 13.38 21.11
CA LEU A 282 23.05 13.34 22.57
C LEU A 282 22.74 11.95 23.14
N GLY A 283 22.19 11.06 22.32
CA GLY A 283 21.55 9.84 22.77
C GLY A 283 20.24 10.10 23.55
N PRO A 284 19.47 9.05 23.87
CA PRO A 284 18.17 9.16 24.53
C PRO A 284 18.20 9.92 25.87
N GLU A 285 19.17 9.62 26.74
CA GLU A 285 19.32 10.25 28.05
C GLU A 285 19.71 11.72 27.93
N GLY A 286 20.69 12.04 27.09
CA GLY A 286 21.13 13.41 26.86
C GLY A 286 20.04 14.25 26.20
N PHE A 287 19.23 13.66 25.32
CA PHE A 287 18.10 14.32 24.69
C PHE A 287 16.97 14.62 25.69
N ALA A 288 16.63 13.67 26.58
CA ALA A 288 15.66 13.91 27.65
C ALA A 288 16.13 14.99 28.63
N GLN A 289 17.42 14.98 28.99
CA GLN A 289 18.00 16.01 29.84
C GLN A 289 17.99 17.39 29.14
N TRP A 290 18.34 17.43 27.85
CA TRP A 290 18.23 18.67 27.06
C TRP A 290 16.80 19.22 27.07
N LEU A 291 15.79 18.37 26.86
CA LEU A 291 14.39 18.77 26.88
C LEU A 291 13.99 19.36 28.23
N LYS A 292 14.42 18.73 29.34
CA LYS A 292 14.16 19.20 30.70
C LYS A 292 14.74 20.59 30.98
N ASP A 293 15.93 20.86 30.45
CA ASP A 293 16.64 22.13 30.67
C ASP A 293 16.19 23.22 29.68
N TYR A 294 15.43 22.85 28.64
CA TYR A 294 14.98 23.75 27.60
C TYR A 294 13.75 24.57 28.06
N LYS A 295 13.96 25.89 28.24
CA LYS A 295 12.92 26.77 28.78
C LYS A 295 11.72 26.97 27.86
N PRO A 296 11.88 27.26 26.55
CA PRO A 296 10.71 27.46 25.68
C PRO A 296 9.87 26.18 25.54
N ILE A 297 8.56 26.33 25.36
CA ILE A 297 7.67 25.20 25.13
C ILE A 297 8.05 24.48 23.82
N GLN A 298 7.89 23.17 23.77
CA GLN A 298 8.08 22.38 22.56
C GLN A 298 6.73 21.89 22.02
N TYR A 299 6.65 21.68 20.70
CA TYR A 299 5.42 21.26 20.02
C TYR A 299 5.61 19.91 19.32
N THR A 300 4.67 18.98 19.50
CA THR A 300 4.57 17.78 18.65
C THR A 300 3.41 17.94 17.69
N ASP A 301 3.68 17.89 16.38
CA ASP A 301 2.62 17.97 15.36
C ASP A 301 1.98 16.59 15.14
N THR A 302 0.67 16.48 15.40
CA THR A 302 -0.11 15.24 15.26
C THR A 302 -0.86 15.12 13.94
N THR A 303 -0.67 16.06 13.01
CA THR A 303 -1.42 16.15 11.74
C THR A 303 -1.35 14.85 10.93
N PHE A 304 -0.23 14.12 10.98
CA PHE A 304 0.01 12.92 10.17
C PHE A 304 -0.49 11.63 10.86
N ARG A 305 -0.99 11.71 12.09
CA ARG A 305 -1.48 10.55 12.85
C ARG A 305 -2.80 10.84 13.56
N ASP A 306 -2.77 11.51 14.72
CA ASP A 306 -3.96 11.59 15.57
C ASP A 306 -5.05 12.53 15.05
N ALA A 307 -4.65 13.59 14.35
CA ALA A 307 -5.59 14.57 13.84
C ALA A 307 -6.59 13.94 12.86
N HIS A 308 -6.08 13.25 11.82
CA HIS A 308 -6.94 12.56 10.85
C HIS A 308 -7.54 11.26 11.42
N GLN A 309 -6.92 10.65 12.44
CA GLN A 309 -7.56 9.55 13.19
C GLN A 309 -8.83 10.02 13.88
N SER A 310 -8.80 11.23 14.46
CA SER A 310 -9.91 11.83 15.19
C SER A 310 -10.97 12.41 14.26
N LEU A 311 -10.55 13.13 13.20
CA LEU A 311 -11.45 13.88 12.32
C LEU A 311 -11.95 13.08 11.11
N LEU A 312 -11.13 12.18 10.55
CA LEU A 312 -11.32 11.59 9.22
C LEU A 312 -11.26 10.06 9.25
N ALA A 313 -11.61 9.45 10.39
CA ALA A 313 -11.55 8.00 10.60
C ALA A 313 -10.21 7.36 10.15
N THR A 314 -9.10 8.07 10.33
CA THR A 314 -7.74 7.63 9.96
C THR A 314 -7.52 7.43 8.44
N ARG A 315 -8.37 8.00 7.58
CA ARG A 315 -8.34 7.73 6.14
C ARG A 315 -7.29 8.52 5.35
N MET A 316 -6.52 9.41 5.99
CA MET A 316 -5.50 10.19 5.30
C MET A 316 -4.45 9.28 4.63
N ARG A 317 -4.21 9.50 3.33
CA ARG A 317 -3.37 8.65 2.49
C ARG A 317 -1.92 9.13 2.46
N THR A 318 -1.00 8.19 2.27
CA THR A 318 0.43 8.50 2.06
C THR A 318 0.63 9.49 0.90
N TYR A 319 -0.22 9.43 -0.14
CA TYR A 319 -0.13 10.31 -1.30
C TYR A 319 -0.14 11.79 -0.91
N ASP A 320 -1.08 12.21 -0.05
CA ASP A 320 -1.24 13.61 0.35
C ASP A 320 -0.14 14.03 1.34
N MET A 321 0.17 13.18 2.33
CA MET A 321 1.27 13.42 3.27
C MET A 321 2.60 13.71 2.55
N MET A 322 2.91 12.96 1.50
CA MET A 322 4.16 13.11 0.74
C MET A 322 4.25 14.40 -0.08
N LYS A 323 3.14 15.08 -0.38
CA LYS A 323 3.19 16.33 -1.15
C LYS A 323 3.83 17.47 -0.37
N VAL A 324 3.71 17.45 0.95
CA VAL A 324 4.19 18.52 1.84
C VAL A 324 5.35 18.12 2.73
N ALA A 325 5.62 16.82 2.90
CA ALA A 325 6.65 16.30 3.80
C ALA A 325 8.02 16.98 3.65
N ARG A 326 8.59 17.01 2.44
CA ARG A 326 9.92 17.63 2.21
C ARG A 326 9.91 19.15 2.40
N SER A 327 8.82 19.81 2.01
CA SER A 327 8.66 21.27 2.22
C SER A 327 8.65 21.59 3.71
N PHE A 328 7.90 20.81 4.51
CA PHE A 328 7.83 20.98 5.96
C PHE A 328 9.20 20.77 6.62
N ALA A 329 9.93 19.71 6.23
CA ALA A 329 11.28 19.44 6.73
C ALA A 329 12.27 20.60 6.51
N LEU A 330 12.13 21.33 5.40
CA LEU A 330 12.99 22.46 5.05
C LEU A 330 12.60 23.75 5.80
N ARG A 331 11.30 24.00 5.95
CA ARG A 331 10.76 25.28 6.44
C ARG A 331 10.51 25.30 7.94
N HIS A 332 10.31 24.13 8.56
CA HIS A 332 10.02 23.97 9.98
C HIS A 332 10.99 22.96 10.67
N PRO A 333 12.31 23.03 10.42
CA PRO A 333 13.27 22.03 10.91
C PRO A 333 13.45 22.04 12.44
N ASN A 334 13.12 23.14 13.10
CA ASN A 334 13.28 23.33 14.54
C ASN A 334 11.99 23.71 15.27
N ASP A 335 10.90 23.94 14.53
CA ASP A 335 9.62 24.46 15.05
C ASP A 335 8.84 23.40 15.83
N VAL A 336 9.17 22.13 15.63
CA VAL A 336 8.54 20.99 16.32
C VAL A 336 9.59 20.09 16.96
N PHE A 337 9.26 19.61 18.16
CA PHE A 337 9.98 18.57 18.87
C PHE A 337 9.94 17.25 18.09
N SER A 338 8.73 16.87 17.67
CA SER A 338 8.50 15.68 16.86
C SER A 338 7.31 15.86 15.93
N MET A 339 7.23 15.00 14.91
CA MET A 339 5.99 14.76 14.17
C MET A 339 5.46 13.39 14.55
N GLU A 340 4.23 13.33 15.01
CA GLU A 340 3.54 12.07 15.22
C GLU A 340 2.96 11.57 13.90
N VAL A 341 3.56 10.49 13.37
CA VAL A 341 3.31 10.04 11.99
C VAL A 341 2.82 8.59 11.89
N TRP A 342 2.82 7.86 13.00
CA TRP A 342 2.68 6.40 12.96
C TRP A 342 2.06 5.79 14.23
N GLY A 343 1.73 4.50 14.18
CA GLY A 343 1.06 3.80 15.27
C GLY A 343 -0.41 4.18 15.40
N GLY A 344 -1.00 3.89 16.56
CA GLY A 344 -2.46 3.99 16.73
C GLY A 344 -3.21 3.18 15.67
N ALA A 345 -4.28 3.73 15.10
CA ALA A 345 -5.09 3.05 14.09
C ALA A 345 -4.45 3.05 12.68
N THR A 346 -3.41 3.85 12.45
CA THR A 346 -2.85 4.06 11.09
C THR A 346 -2.32 2.78 10.47
N PHE A 347 -1.79 1.85 11.27
CA PHE A 347 -1.18 0.62 10.76
C PHE A 347 -2.22 -0.33 10.14
N ASP A 348 -3.30 -0.65 10.87
CA ASP A 348 -4.41 -1.46 10.35
C ASP A 348 -5.13 -0.74 9.22
N VAL A 349 -5.47 0.55 9.39
CA VAL A 349 -6.26 1.30 8.42
C VAL A 349 -5.55 1.44 7.08
N ALA A 350 -4.22 1.63 7.09
CA ALA A 350 -3.41 1.64 5.87
C ALA A 350 -3.59 0.34 5.07
N LEU A 351 -3.49 -0.82 5.73
CA LEU A 351 -3.65 -2.12 5.07
C LEU A 351 -5.10 -2.40 4.68
N ARG A 352 -6.03 -2.18 5.60
CA ARG A 352 -7.43 -2.60 5.51
C ARG A 352 -8.23 -1.77 4.52
N PHE A 353 -8.14 -0.45 4.63
CA PHE A 353 -9.02 0.48 3.92
C PHE A 353 -8.29 1.22 2.81
N LEU A 354 -7.06 1.69 3.09
CA LEU A 354 -6.30 2.47 2.11
C LEU A 354 -5.49 1.59 1.14
N LYS A 355 -5.42 0.28 1.44
CA LYS A 355 -4.74 -0.75 0.66
C LYS A 355 -3.29 -0.36 0.34
N GLU A 356 -2.60 0.17 1.34
CA GLU A 356 -1.20 0.56 1.27
C GLU A 356 -0.39 0.06 2.47
N CYS A 357 0.91 -0.12 2.27
CA CYS A 357 1.79 -0.64 3.30
C CYS A 357 2.19 0.49 4.28
N PRO A 358 1.90 0.36 5.59
CA PRO A 358 2.28 1.37 6.57
C PRO A 358 3.81 1.51 6.67
N TRP A 359 4.58 0.42 6.51
CA TRP A 359 6.05 0.46 6.56
C TRP A 359 6.61 1.32 5.43
N LYS A 360 6.07 1.16 4.22
CA LYS A 360 6.45 2.01 3.09
C LYS A 360 6.06 3.47 3.31
N ARG A 361 4.92 3.76 3.96
CA ARG A 361 4.59 5.12 4.37
C ARG A 361 5.67 5.71 5.27
N LEU A 362 6.09 4.98 6.31
CA LEU A 362 7.15 5.42 7.23
C LEU A 362 8.46 5.67 6.50
N GLU A 363 8.89 4.74 5.66
CA GLU A 363 10.15 4.86 4.89
C GLU A 363 10.14 6.10 3.96
N PHE A 364 9.05 6.34 3.22
CA PHE A 364 8.95 7.52 2.34
C PHE A 364 8.93 8.82 3.13
N LEU A 365 8.20 8.86 4.24
CA LEU A 365 8.18 10.03 5.13
C LEU A 365 9.57 10.27 5.71
N ARG A 366 10.28 9.21 6.10
CA ARG A 366 11.61 9.32 6.71
C ARG A 366 12.65 9.83 5.72
N GLU A 367 12.56 9.41 4.46
CA GLU A 367 13.40 9.93 3.37
C GLU A 367 13.10 11.41 3.10
N ALA A 368 11.82 11.80 3.07
CA ALA A 368 11.42 13.18 2.78
C ALA A 368 11.69 14.16 3.94
N ILE A 369 11.53 13.69 5.18
CA ILE A 369 11.78 14.43 6.41
C ILE A 369 12.87 13.66 7.15
N PRO A 370 14.16 13.94 6.98
CA PRO A 370 15.25 13.23 7.65
C PRO A 370 15.67 13.85 9.00
N ASN A 371 15.19 15.05 9.32
CA ASN A 371 15.73 15.93 10.36
C ASN A 371 14.88 16.09 11.63
N ILE A 372 13.59 15.80 11.56
CA ILE A 372 12.65 15.93 12.70
C ILE A 372 12.41 14.55 13.34
N CYS A 373 12.37 14.45 14.66
CA CYS A 373 12.02 13.19 15.33
C CYS A 373 10.64 12.70 14.90
N PHE A 374 10.53 11.41 14.56
CA PHE A 374 9.25 10.76 14.31
C PHE A 374 8.74 10.07 15.57
N GLN A 375 7.51 10.40 15.93
CA GLN A 375 6.82 9.81 17.06
C GLN A 375 5.75 8.81 16.59
N MET A 376 5.61 7.72 17.34
CA MET A 376 4.48 6.80 17.19
C MET A 376 3.74 6.57 18.51
N LEU A 377 2.45 6.25 18.41
CA LEU A 377 1.66 5.74 19.53
C LEU A 377 1.69 4.20 19.55
N LEU A 378 2.22 3.61 20.63
CA LEU A 378 2.38 2.17 20.82
C LEU A 378 1.59 1.71 22.05
N ARG A 379 0.81 0.64 21.91
CA ARG A 379 0.19 -0.03 23.06
C ARG A 379 1.14 -1.06 23.65
N GLY A 380 1.43 -0.97 24.95
CA GLY A 380 2.49 -1.72 25.61
C GLY A 380 2.48 -3.24 25.36
N SER A 381 1.33 -3.88 25.51
CA SER A 381 1.18 -5.34 25.39
C SER A 381 0.87 -5.84 23.98
N ASN A 382 0.50 -4.95 23.06
CA ASN A 382 -0.10 -5.33 21.77
C ASN A 382 0.56 -4.64 20.55
N ALA A 383 1.56 -3.79 20.77
CA ALA A 383 2.15 -2.91 19.78
C ALA A 383 1.09 -2.04 19.08
N VAL A 384 0.68 -2.41 17.87
CA VAL A 384 -0.38 -1.73 17.11
C VAL A 384 -1.66 -2.56 17.00
N GLY A 385 -1.62 -3.85 17.36
CA GLY A 385 -2.73 -4.78 17.19
C GLY A 385 -3.82 -4.75 18.27
N TYR A 386 -4.85 -5.58 18.08
CA TYR A 386 -6.06 -5.58 18.91
C TYR A 386 -6.06 -6.60 20.06
N THR A 387 -5.18 -7.62 20.00
CA THR A 387 -5.05 -8.68 21.01
C THR A 387 -3.64 -8.73 21.59
N ALA A 388 -3.46 -9.34 22.76
CA ALA A 388 -2.12 -9.54 23.30
C ALA A 388 -1.30 -10.42 22.34
N TYR A 389 0.01 -10.16 22.27
CA TYR A 389 0.94 -10.95 21.46
C TYR A 389 2.13 -11.43 22.29
N PRO A 390 2.81 -12.51 21.90
CA PRO A 390 4.03 -12.96 22.58
C PRO A 390 5.09 -11.85 22.64
N ASP A 391 5.85 -11.81 23.74
CA ASP A 391 6.84 -10.74 23.97
C ASP A 391 7.85 -10.62 22.85
N ASN A 392 8.33 -11.74 22.31
CA ASN A 392 9.33 -11.72 21.24
C ASN A 392 8.81 -11.06 19.96
N LEU A 393 7.51 -11.12 19.67
CA LEU A 393 6.89 -10.41 18.56
C LEU A 393 6.84 -8.90 18.81
N ILE A 394 6.43 -8.49 20.02
CA ILE A 394 6.41 -7.07 20.41
C ILE A 394 7.82 -6.47 20.34
N ILE A 395 8.80 -7.21 20.87
CA ILE A 395 10.19 -6.79 20.85
C ILE A 395 10.68 -6.58 19.42
N LYS A 396 10.47 -7.57 18.54
CA LYS A 396 10.87 -7.48 17.13
C LYS A 396 10.18 -6.35 16.39
N PHE A 397 8.91 -6.08 16.69
CA PHE A 397 8.20 -4.95 16.12
C PHE A 397 8.82 -3.60 16.51
N VAL A 398 9.19 -3.43 17.78
CA VAL A 398 9.84 -2.19 18.25
C VAL A 398 11.21 -1.99 17.60
N GLU A 399 12.02 -3.06 17.49
CA GLU A 399 13.33 -3.00 16.80
C GLU A 399 13.18 -2.55 15.34
N GLU A 400 12.28 -3.20 14.59
CA GLU A 400 12.03 -2.89 13.18
C GLU A 400 11.43 -1.48 12.98
N ALA A 401 10.56 -1.03 13.89
CA ALA A 401 10.00 0.31 13.87
C ALA A 401 11.07 1.38 14.11
N ALA A 402 11.99 1.15 15.05
CA ALA A 402 13.11 2.05 15.32
C ALA A 402 14.06 2.10 14.12
N GLU A 403 14.42 0.94 13.54
CA GLU A 403 15.27 0.86 12.35
C GLU A 403 14.63 1.53 11.12
N ALA A 404 13.32 1.39 10.94
CA ALA A 404 12.58 2.06 9.88
C ALA A 404 12.51 3.59 10.06
N GLY A 405 12.77 4.10 11.26
CA GLY A 405 12.96 5.53 11.52
C GLY A 405 12.04 6.16 12.56
N ILE A 406 11.39 5.37 13.43
CA ILE A 406 10.72 5.88 14.63
C ILE A 406 11.75 6.25 15.70
N ASP A 407 11.70 7.51 16.13
CA ASP A 407 12.65 8.08 17.08
C ASP A 407 12.03 8.16 18.50
N ILE A 408 10.70 8.28 18.62
CA ILE A 408 9.98 8.40 19.89
C ILE A 408 8.80 7.40 19.93
N PHE A 409 8.78 6.56 20.96
CA PHE A 409 7.70 5.61 21.22
C PHE A 409 6.88 6.11 22.42
N ARG A 410 5.69 6.65 22.14
CA ARG A 410 4.70 6.93 23.19
C ARG A 410 3.99 5.63 23.55
N ILE A 411 4.38 5.04 24.68
CA ILE A 411 3.92 3.73 25.15
C ILE A 411 2.82 3.93 26.19
N PHE A 412 1.63 3.39 25.92
CA PHE A 412 0.50 3.47 26.85
C PHE A 412 -0.13 2.09 27.08
N ASP A 413 -0.89 1.97 28.15
CA ASP A 413 -1.82 0.86 28.37
C ASP A 413 -3.26 1.38 28.53
N SER A 414 -4.23 0.60 28.07
CA SER A 414 -5.64 1.01 28.04
C SER A 414 -6.29 1.11 29.42
N LEU A 415 -5.66 0.54 30.45
CA LEU A 415 -6.12 0.54 31.83
C LEU A 415 -5.07 1.17 32.77
N ASN A 416 -4.07 1.88 32.23
CA ASN A 416 -2.89 2.37 32.95
C ASN A 416 -2.12 1.27 33.71
N TRP A 417 -2.16 0.03 33.22
CA TRP A 417 -1.51 -1.08 33.89
C TRP A 417 -0.01 -1.12 33.55
N VAL A 418 0.83 -0.66 34.48
CA VAL A 418 2.30 -0.57 34.31
C VAL A 418 2.93 -1.90 33.87
N GLU A 419 2.47 -3.03 34.41
CA GLU A 419 2.98 -4.36 34.06
C GLU A 419 2.86 -4.68 32.56
N ALA A 420 1.84 -4.15 31.88
CA ALA A 420 1.65 -4.33 30.44
C ALA A 420 2.61 -3.48 29.60
N MET A 421 3.21 -2.42 30.17
CA MET A 421 4.10 -1.50 29.46
C MET A 421 5.58 -1.86 29.59
N LYS A 422 5.98 -2.59 30.64
CA LYS A 422 7.39 -2.87 30.98
C LYS A 422 8.21 -3.43 29.82
N VAL A 423 7.67 -4.44 29.12
CA VAL A 423 8.38 -5.07 27.99
C VAL A 423 8.69 -4.05 26.90
N SER A 424 7.71 -3.22 26.54
CA SER A 424 7.90 -2.20 25.51
C SER A 424 8.85 -1.09 25.96
N ILE A 425 8.72 -0.59 27.19
CA ILE A 425 9.60 0.46 27.75
C ILE A 425 11.05 -0.05 27.74
N LYS A 426 11.28 -1.21 28.35
CA LYS A 426 12.59 -1.83 28.43
C LYS A 426 13.20 -2.10 27.05
N THR A 427 12.39 -2.58 26.10
CA THR A 427 12.86 -2.83 24.73
C THR A 427 13.35 -1.56 24.05
N VAL A 428 12.56 -0.48 24.12
CA VAL A 428 12.97 0.81 23.52
C VAL A 428 14.26 1.31 24.16
N ARG A 429 14.38 1.22 25.49
CA ARG A 429 15.60 1.65 26.20
C ARG A 429 16.84 0.83 25.86
N GLU A 430 16.71 -0.50 25.86
CA GLU A 430 17.86 -1.40 25.86
C GLU A 430 18.27 -1.91 24.47
N ARG A 431 17.34 -1.85 23.50
CA ARG A 431 17.54 -2.46 22.17
C ARG A 431 17.46 -1.45 21.03
N THR A 432 17.23 -0.17 21.31
CA THR A 432 17.20 0.89 20.29
C THR A 432 17.90 2.16 20.80
N ASN A 433 18.09 3.14 19.91
CA ASN A 433 18.57 4.49 20.26
C ASN A 433 17.40 5.49 20.29
N SER A 434 16.19 5.02 20.58
CA SER A 434 14.96 5.81 20.53
C SER A 434 14.52 6.22 21.94
N ILE A 435 13.59 7.17 22.02
CA ILE A 435 13.00 7.65 23.26
C ILE A 435 11.81 6.77 23.66
N ALA A 436 11.87 6.19 24.87
CA ALA A 436 10.72 5.60 25.55
C ALA A 436 9.95 6.69 26.30
N GLU A 437 8.80 7.09 25.77
CA GLU A 437 7.88 8.03 26.40
C GLU A 437 6.70 7.25 27.00
N ALA A 438 6.68 7.07 28.33
CA ALA A 438 5.64 6.28 28.99
C ALA A 438 4.43 7.17 29.33
N ALA A 439 3.25 6.78 28.89
CA ALA A 439 2.05 7.59 28.96
C ALA A 439 1.09 7.12 30.06
N ILE A 440 0.60 8.08 30.84
CA ILE A 440 -0.49 7.92 31.78
C ILE A 440 -1.76 8.45 31.12
N CYS A 441 -2.75 7.60 30.90
CA CYS A 441 -4.04 8.02 30.37
C CYS A 441 -4.81 8.77 31.47
N TYR A 442 -5.23 10.01 31.18
CA TYR A 442 -6.01 10.83 32.11
C TYR A 442 -7.51 10.54 31.98
N THR A 443 -8.20 10.35 33.11
CA THR A 443 -9.65 10.14 33.20
C THR A 443 -10.19 10.75 34.50
N GLY A 444 -11.49 11.02 34.57
CA GLY A 444 -12.11 11.65 35.74
C GLY A 444 -11.66 13.10 35.94
N ASP A 445 -11.75 13.56 37.18
CA ASP A 445 -11.42 14.93 37.57
C ASP A 445 -10.66 14.93 38.91
N ILE A 446 -9.37 15.24 38.89
CA ILE A 446 -8.54 15.27 40.10
C ILE A 446 -8.97 16.35 41.11
N THR A 447 -9.82 17.29 40.69
CA THR A 447 -10.35 18.34 41.55
C THR A 447 -11.70 17.97 42.19
N ASP A 448 -12.30 16.84 41.79
CA ASP A 448 -13.59 16.39 42.30
C ASP A 448 -13.42 15.39 43.48
N PRO A 449 -13.73 15.79 44.72
CA PRO A 449 -13.63 14.89 45.86
C PRO A 449 -14.68 13.78 45.86
N ALA A 450 -15.74 13.87 45.05
CA ALA A 450 -16.80 12.86 44.98
C ALA A 450 -16.36 11.57 44.25
N HIS A 451 -15.31 11.64 43.43
CA HIS A 451 -14.81 10.51 42.64
C HIS A 451 -13.32 10.24 42.96
N PRO A 452 -13.01 9.71 44.16
CA PRO A 452 -11.64 9.68 44.68
C PRO A 452 -10.73 8.63 44.01
N LYS A 453 -11.24 7.82 43.08
CA LYS A 453 -10.49 6.71 42.45
C LYS A 453 -9.30 7.22 41.65
N TYR A 454 -9.52 8.20 40.78
CA TYR A 454 -8.49 8.82 39.93
C TYR A 454 -8.11 10.19 40.48
N ASN A 455 -7.68 10.22 41.74
CA ASN A 455 -7.23 11.44 42.41
C ASN A 455 -5.79 11.82 41.98
N LEU A 456 -5.30 12.97 42.45
CA LEU A 456 -3.94 13.43 42.15
C LEU A 456 -2.86 12.39 42.53
N GLN A 457 -2.97 11.75 43.70
CA GLN A 457 -1.97 10.79 44.18
C GLN A 457 -1.82 9.58 43.25
N TYR A 458 -2.93 9.10 42.68
CA TYR A 458 -2.92 8.03 41.67
C TYR A 458 -2.00 8.37 40.49
N TYR A 459 -2.09 9.59 39.97
CA TYR A 459 -1.26 10.03 38.84
C TYR A 459 0.23 10.17 39.23
N LEU A 460 0.52 10.69 40.43
CA LEU A 460 1.89 10.83 40.92
C LEU A 460 2.56 9.46 41.14
N ASP A 461 1.83 8.49 41.68
CA ASP A 461 2.35 7.14 41.93
C ASP A 461 2.60 6.38 40.61
N LEU A 462 1.71 6.54 39.63
CA LEU A 462 1.94 5.99 38.29
C LEU A 462 3.17 6.61 37.61
N ALA A 463 3.35 7.93 37.71
CA ALA A 463 4.50 8.62 37.13
C ALA A 463 5.81 8.11 37.70
N ARG A 464 5.92 7.98 39.04
CA ARG A 464 7.11 7.41 39.70
C ARG A 464 7.38 5.98 39.25
N ARG A 465 6.35 5.13 39.22
CA ARG A 465 6.49 3.74 38.76
C ARG A 465 6.96 3.65 37.31
N LEU A 466 6.49 4.53 36.43
CA LEU A 466 6.92 4.57 35.03
C LEU A 466 8.36 5.10 34.88
N GLU A 467 8.75 6.08 35.68
CA GLU A 467 10.13 6.56 35.77
C GLU A 467 11.08 5.45 36.27
N ASP A 468 10.67 4.70 37.30
CA ASP A 468 11.42 3.55 37.84
C ASP A 468 11.64 2.43 36.80
N GLU A 469 10.66 2.22 35.90
CA GLU A 469 10.78 1.29 34.77
C GLU A 469 11.63 1.87 33.62
N GLY A 470 12.10 3.11 33.76
CA GLY A 470 13.05 3.77 32.86
C GLY A 470 12.39 4.61 31.75
N ALA A 471 11.19 5.16 31.96
CA ALA A 471 10.71 6.16 31.01
C ALA A 471 11.74 7.32 30.85
N HIS A 472 12.03 7.73 29.61
CA HIS A 472 12.83 8.93 29.36
C HIS A 472 11.99 10.20 29.52
N ILE A 473 10.71 10.10 29.18
CA ILE A 473 9.69 11.16 29.21
C ILE A 473 8.41 10.55 29.77
N ILE A 474 7.70 11.28 30.62
CA ILE A 474 6.35 10.90 31.06
C ILE A 474 5.34 11.70 30.25
N ALA A 475 4.43 11.01 29.59
CA ALA A 475 3.33 11.64 28.88
C ALA A 475 2.04 11.63 29.71
N ILE A 476 1.33 12.74 29.71
CA ILE A 476 -0.07 12.79 30.15
C ILE A 476 -0.91 12.66 28.90
N LYS A 477 -1.61 11.53 28.74
CA LYS A 477 -2.47 11.26 27.60
C LYS A 477 -3.93 11.50 27.99
N ASP A 478 -4.41 12.72 27.81
CA ASP A 478 -5.84 13.05 27.93
C ASP A 478 -6.56 12.75 26.61
N MET A 479 -6.90 11.48 26.39
CA MET A 479 -7.49 10.97 25.14
C MET A 479 -8.91 11.49 24.83
N ALA A 480 -9.59 12.09 25.81
CA ALA A 480 -10.96 12.57 25.64
C ALA A 480 -11.08 14.10 25.73
N GLY A 481 -10.08 14.79 26.30
CA GLY A 481 -10.15 16.24 26.54
C GLY A 481 -10.87 16.56 27.84
N LEU A 482 -10.56 15.81 28.90
CA LEU A 482 -11.16 15.92 30.23
C LEU A 482 -10.37 16.85 31.16
N LEU A 483 -9.08 17.05 30.90
CA LEU A 483 -8.20 17.83 31.75
C LEU A 483 -8.52 19.32 31.63
N LYS A 484 -9.22 19.83 32.64
CA LYS A 484 -9.59 21.24 32.76
C LYS A 484 -8.36 22.10 33.08
N PRO A 485 -8.38 23.41 32.78
CA PRO A 485 -7.20 24.27 32.95
C PRO A 485 -6.62 24.29 34.37
N MET A 486 -7.46 24.41 35.40
CA MET A 486 -6.99 24.43 36.80
C MET A 486 -6.46 23.07 37.25
N ALA A 487 -7.05 21.98 36.74
CA ALA A 487 -6.56 20.63 36.97
C ALA A 487 -5.19 20.40 36.29
N ALA A 488 -4.98 20.93 35.09
CA ALA A 488 -3.67 20.87 34.43
C ALA A 488 -2.59 21.62 35.20
N GLU A 489 -2.86 22.83 35.69
CA GLU A 489 -1.91 23.58 36.52
C GLU A 489 -1.48 22.77 37.75
N MET A 490 -2.45 22.19 38.48
CA MET A 490 -2.20 21.34 39.64
C MET A 490 -1.42 20.07 39.27
N LEU A 491 -1.89 19.31 38.29
CA LEU A 491 -1.31 18.03 37.90
C LEU A 491 0.12 18.19 37.41
N VAL A 492 0.37 19.15 36.53
CA VAL A 492 1.71 19.37 35.96
C VAL A 492 2.67 19.85 37.05
N THR A 493 2.27 20.79 37.90
CA THR A 493 3.11 21.28 39.01
C THR A 493 3.57 20.13 39.90
N GLU A 494 2.63 19.28 40.32
CA GLU A 494 2.92 18.18 41.23
C GLU A 494 3.69 17.03 40.55
N LEU A 495 3.46 16.77 39.26
CA LEU A 495 4.28 15.84 38.49
C LEU A 495 5.73 16.32 38.36
N LYS A 496 5.95 17.60 38.05
CA LYS A 496 7.30 18.19 37.96
C LYS A 496 8.05 18.14 39.30
N ASN A 497 7.33 18.11 40.42
CA ASN A 497 7.90 17.88 41.75
C ASN A 497 8.14 16.39 42.06
N ALA A 498 7.33 15.49 41.50
CA ALA A 498 7.33 14.07 41.83
C ALA A 498 8.30 13.22 41.01
N VAL A 499 8.61 13.62 39.77
CA VAL A 499 9.53 12.90 38.86
C VAL A 499 10.61 13.81 38.28
N HIS A 500 11.71 13.22 37.81
CA HIS A 500 12.82 13.93 37.19
C HIS A 500 12.75 13.96 35.67
N THR A 501 11.96 13.11 35.03
CA THR A 501 11.75 13.12 33.56
C THR A 501 10.99 14.36 33.08
N PRO A 502 11.19 14.81 31.82
CA PRO A 502 10.29 15.76 31.17
C PRO A 502 8.84 15.26 31.10
N ILE A 503 7.90 16.20 31.04
CA ILE A 503 6.46 15.96 30.93
C ILE A 503 5.96 16.40 29.55
N HIS A 504 5.28 15.49 28.85
CA HIS A 504 4.67 15.72 27.55
C HIS A 504 3.14 15.66 27.68
N LEU A 505 2.44 16.76 27.46
CA LEU A 505 0.97 16.80 27.58
C LEU A 505 0.30 16.64 26.21
N HIS A 506 -0.48 15.58 26.09
CA HIS A 506 -1.37 15.32 24.98
C HIS A 506 -2.82 15.50 25.41
N THR A 507 -3.61 16.26 24.65
CA THR A 507 -5.06 16.39 24.87
C THR A 507 -5.83 16.47 23.56
N HIS A 508 -7.14 16.27 23.63
CA HIS A 508 -8.08 16.55 22.55
C HIS A 508 -8.91 17.79 22.88
N ASP A 509 -9.25 18.61 21.88
CA ASP A 509 -10.00 19.86 22.02
C ASP A 509 -11.52 19.66 21.99
N THR A 510 -11.98 18.48 22.43
CA THR A 510 -13.39 18.05 22.32
C THR A 510 -14.34 19.04 23.00
N SER A 511 -13.92 19.67 24.10
CA SER A 511 -14.72 20.68 24.82
C SER A 511 -14.40 22.13 24.42
N SER A 512 -13.51 22.35 23.44
CA SER A 512 -13.06 23.67 22.94
C SER A 512 -12.36 24.57 23.97
N ILE A 513 -11.85 24.02 25.07
CA ILE A 513 -11.16 24.80 26.11
C ILE A 513 -9.69 24.40 26.29
N GLN A 514 -9.18 23.48 25.48
CA GLN A 514 -7.90 22.85 25.76
C GLN A 514 -6.71 23.72 25.40
N ALA A 515 -6.91 24.73 24.55
CA ALA A 515 -5.95 25.82 24.43
C ALA A 515 -5.71 26.52 25.79
N ALA A 516 -6.76 26.72 26.61
CA ALA A 516 -6.60 27.27 27.96
C ALA A 516 -5.91 26.27 28.91
N THR A 517 -6.19 24.98 28.76
CA THR A 517 -5.47 23.91 29.47
C THR A 517 -3.97 23.95 29.15
N TYR A 518 -3.60 24.18 27.89
CA TYR A 518 -2.21 24.33 27.48
C TYR A 518 -1.55 25.56 28.08
N VAL A 519 -2.21 26.73 28.10
CA VAL A 519 -1.65 27.90 28.80
C VAL A 519 -1.28 27.54 30.24
N LYS A 520 -2.22 26.93 30.97
CA LYS A 520 -2.04 26.58 32.38
C LYS A 520 -0.95 25.52 32.60
N ALA A 521 -0.88 24.52 31.73
CA ALA A 521 0.18 23.51 31.76
C ALA A 521 1.57 24.11 31.43
N ILE A 522 1.63 25.06 30.49
CA ILE A 522 2.86 25.76 30.09
C ILE A 522 3.35 26.65 31.22
N GLU A 523 2.47 27.42 31.86
CA GLU A 523 2.77 28.19 33.06
C GLU A 523 3.27 27.29 34.21
N ALA A 524 2.70 26.09 34.36
CA ALA A 524 3.11 25.09 35.35
C ALA A 524 4.42 24.32 35.00
N GLY A 525 5.03 24.58 33.83
CA GLY A 525 6.32 24.00 33.48
C GLY A 525 6.30 22.72 32.64
N VAL A 526 5.18 22.40 31.94
CA VAL A 526 5.17 21.28 30.98
C VAL A 526 6.21 21.47 29.89
N ASP A 527 6.86 20.40 29.42
CA ASP A 527 8.02 20.52 28.51
C ASP A 527 7.61 20.45 27.03
N VAL A 528 6.59 19.65 26.70
CA VAL A 528 6.07 19.50 25.33
C VAL A 528 4.54 19.45 25.34
N VAL A 529 3.88 20.03 24.34
CA VAL A 529 2.44 19.85 24.06
C VAL A 529 2.20 19.33 22.64
N ASP A 530 1.19 18.48 22.49
CA ASP A 530 0.73 18.01 21.17
C ASP A 530 -0.21 19.03 20.50
N VAL A 531 -0.04 19.28 19.21
CA VAL A 531 -0.86 20.23 18.45
C VAL A 531 -1.13 19.69 17.06
N ALA A 532 -2.20 20.14 16.42
CA ALA A 532 -2.49 19.82 15.02
C ALA A 532 -2.56 21.11 14.21
N ILE A 533 -2.15 21.05 12.93
CA ILE A 533 -2.23 22.23 12.05
C ILE A 533 -3.68 22.73 11.95
N SER A 534 -3.85 24.04 11.79
CA SER A 534 -5.16 24.71 11.95
C SER A 534 -6.33 24.00 11.25
N SER A 535 -6.21 23.69 9.97
CA SER A 535 -7.26 23.01 9.19
C SER A 535 -7.53 21.54 9.57
N MET A 536 -6.68 20.94 10.41
CA MET A 536 -6.80 19.58 10.94
C MET A 536 -6.90 19.55 12.48
N SER A 537 -7.23 20.68 13.10
CA SER A 537 -7.32 20.84 14.56
C SER A 537 -8.76 21.05 15.05
N GLY A 538 -8.93 21.12 16.38
CA GLY A 538 -10.22 21.37 17.02
C GLY A 538 -11.18 20.19 16.95
N LEU A 539 -12.40 20.37 17.49
CA LEU A 539 -13.37 19.30 17.65
C LEU A 539 -12.73 18.12 18.41
N THR A 540 -12.79 16.91 17.87
CA THR A 540 -12.16 15.74 18.46
C THR A 540 -10.65 15.65 18.21
N SER A 541 -10.03 16.58 17.47
CA SER A 541 -8.58 16.64 17.23
C SER A 541 -7.84 17.36 18.36
N GLN A 542 -6.52 17.53 18.22
CA GLN A 542 -5.71 18.35 19.12
C GLN A 542 -6.05 19.85 19.00
N PRO A 543 -5.65 20.67 20.00
CA PRO A 543 -5.69 22.12 19.89
C PRO A 543 -4.91 22.66 18.69
N ASN A 544 -5.36 23.80 18.18
CA ASN A 544 -4.88 24.42 16.95
C ASN A 544 -3.44 24.95 17.09
N PHE A 545 -2.51 24.38 16.33
CA PHE A 545 -1.08 24.72 16.37
C PHE A 545 -0.84 26.20 16.05
N ASN A 546 -1.40 26.70 14.94
CA ASN A 546 -1.22 28.08 14.51
C ASN A 546 -1.68 29.06 15.60
N SER A 547 -2.83 28.79 16.23
CA SER A 547 -3.38 29.62 17.30
C SER A 547 -2.58 29.50 18.59
N VAL A 548 -2.13 28.31 18.98
CA VAL A 548 -1.30 28.10 20.17
C VAL A 548 0.06 28.80 20.01
N ALA A 549 0.70 28.66 18.85
CA ALA A 549 1.96 29.36 18.55
C ALA A 549 1.77 30.88 18.55
N ALA A 550 0.66 31.40 17.99
CA ALA A 550 0.33 32.82 18.04
C ALA A 550 0.05 33.32 19.48
N MET A 551 -0.62 32.51 20.28
CA MET A 551 -0.91 32.78 21.70
C MET A 551 0.39 32.88 22.52
N MET A 552 1.39 32.07 22.21
CA MET A 552 2.68 32.09 22.91
C MET A 552 3.57 33.28 22.52
N LYS A 553 3.20 34.10 21.54
CA LYS A 553 4.01 35.24 21.11
C LYS A 553 4.21 36.25 22.25
N ARG A 554 5.48 36.55 22.57
CA ARG A 554 5.94 37.38 23.71
C ARG A 554 5.73 36.74 25.09
N HIS A 555 5.31 35.49 25.17
CA HIS A 555 5.31 34.74 26.42
C HIS A 555 6.76 34.39 26.82
N GLU A 556 7.06 34.28 28.12
CA GLU A 556 8.41 33.97 28.59
C GLU A 556 8.96 32.61 28.11
N ARG A 557 8.04 31.67 27.86
CA ARG A 557 8.31 30.34 27.29
C ARG A 557 8.02 30.25 25.78
N GLU A 558 7.95 31.37 25.07
CA GLU A 558 7.73 31.38 23.61
C GLU A 558 8.80 30.54 22.88
N HIS A 559 8.35 29.59 22.06
CA HIS A 559 9.15 28.99 21.01
C HIS A 559 8.73 29.63 19.68
N PRO A 560 9.58 30.47 19.06
CA PRO A 560 9.22 31.15 17.83
C PRO A 560 8.98 30.17 16.68
N VAL A 561 7.82 30.29 16.03
CA VAL A 561 7.41 29.50 14.85
C VAL A 561 7.06 30.46 13.72
N ASP A 562 7.42 30.11 12.48
CA ASP A 562 6.98 30.89 11.31
C ASP A 562 5.49 30.66 11.03
N LEU A 563 4.65 31.50 11.64
CA LEU A 563 3.19 31.46 11.49
C LEU A 563 2.72 31.67 10.05
N GLN A 564 3.43 32.46 9.24
CA GLN A 564 3.03 32.67 7.85
C GLN A 564 3.23 31.37 7.08
N SER A 565 4.39 30.74 7.23
CA SER A 565 4.67 29.44 6.65
C SER A 565 3.66 28.40 7.12
N LEU A 566 3.37 28.34 8.43
CA LEU A 566 2.43 27.38 8.99
C LEU A 566 0.99 27.57 8.46
N ASN A 567 0.58 28.81 8.12
CA ASN A 567 -0.71 29.05 7.46
C ASN A 567 -0.74 28.50 6.03
N GLU A 568 0.35 28.60 5.26
CA GLU A 568 0.41 27.99 3.92
C GLU A 568 0.24 26.46 3.96
N PHE A 569 0.80 25.79 4.96
CA PHE A 569 0.55 24.36 5.18
C PHE A 569 -0.90 24.11 5.60
N SER A 570 -1.52 24.99 6.38
CA SER A 570 -2.94 24.90 6.71
C SER A 570 -3.82 24.98 5.46
N ASP A 571 -3.53 25.88 4.52
CA ASP A 571 -4.27 26.04 3.25
C ASP A 571 -4.20 24.76 2.38
N TYR A 572 -3.03 24.12 2.36
CA TYR A 572 -2.86 22.80 1.74
C TYR A 572 -3.80 21.77 2.37
N TRP A 573 -3.74 21.64 3.70
CA TRP A 573 -4.53 20.64 4.42
C TRP A 573 -6.03 20.92 4.40
N GLU A 574 -6.46 22.19 4.33
CA GLU A 574 -7.86 22.55 4.13
C GLU A 574 -8.37 22.01 2.77
N SER A 575 -7.59 22.22 1.72
CA SER A 575 -7.91 21.73 0.38
C SER A 575 -7.93 20.20 0.32
N VAL A 576 -6.98 19.54 1.01
CA VAL A 576 -6.96 18.07 1.11
C VAL A 576 -8.15 17.56 1.90
N ARG A 577 -8.46 18.13 3.07
CA ARG A 577 -9.55 17.70 3.95
C ARG A 577 -10.91 17.68 3.23
N ARG A 578 -11.15 18.61 2.29
CA ARG A 578 -12.34 18.60 1.42
C ARG A 578 -12.54 17.31 0.62
N ILE A 579 -11.44 16.63 0.23
CA ILE A 579 -11.50 15.33 -0.49
C ILE A 579 -12.02 14.23 0.45
N TYR A 580 -11.73 14.36 1.74
CA TYR A 580 -12.06 13.39 2.79
C TYR A 580 -13.41 13.65 3.46
N TYR A 581 -14.27 14.52 2.89
CA TYR A 581 -15.60 14.84 3.43
C TYR A 581 -16.47 13.60 3.77
N PRO A 582 -16.39 12.44 3.08
CA PRO A 582 -17.21 11.28 3.45
C PRO A 582 -16.86 10.69 4.83
N PHE A 583 -15.70 11.06 5.38
CA PHE A 583 -15.15 10.51 6.62
C PHE A 583 -15.14 11.51 7.78
N GLU A 584 -15.66 12.73 7.57
CA GLU A 584 -15.70 13.77 8.60
C GLU A 584 -16.51 13.34 9.82
N THR A 585 -16.07 13.77 11.00
CA THR A 585 -16.91 13.74 12.19
C THR A 585 -18.08 14.70 11.98
N GLU A 586 -19.31 14.20 12.13
CA GLU A 586 -20.52 15.04 12.00
C GLU A 586 -20.68 16.07 13.14
N LEU A 587 -19.69 16.19 14.03
CA LEU A 587 -19.58 17.25 15.01
C LEU A 587 -19.26 18.58 14.32
N ARG A 588 -20.01 19.62 14.66
CA ARG A 588 -19.82 20.99 14.12
C ARG A 588 -19.09 21.93 15.07
N ALA A 589 -19.08 21.60 16.37
CA ALA A 589 -18.43 22.36 17.43
C ALA A 589 -18.06 21.41 18.56
N GLY A 590 -17.17 21.83 19.46
CA GLY A 590 -16.91 21.07 20.68
C GLY A 590 -18.09 21.09 21.64
N THR A 591 -18.07 20.18 22.61
CA THR A 591 -19.17 19.93 23.55
C THR A 591 -18.64 19.65 24.96
N ALA A 592 -19.34 20.18 25.97
CA ALA A 592 -19.05 19.90 27.38
C ALA A 592 -19.59 18.53 27.83
N GLU A 593 -20.47 17.89 27.06
CA GLU A 593 -21.00 16.54 27.38
C GLU A 593 -19.88 15.48 27.49
N VAL A 594 -18.70 15.76 26.93
CA VAL A 594 -17.52 14.89 27.08
C VAL A 594 -17.14 14.67 28.54
N TYR A 595 -17.42 15.63 29.43
CA TYR A 595 -17.18 15.48 30.87
C TYR A 595 -18.16 14.51 31.55
N ASP A 596 -19.30 14.21 30.92
CA ASP A 596 -20.28 13.25 31.45
C ASP A 596 -20.00 11.82 30.95
N HIS A 597 -19.83 11.68 29.64
CA HIS A 597 -19.72 10.37 29.00
C HIS A 597 -18.27 9.91 28.79
N GLU A 598 -17.28 10.82 28.84
CA GLU A 598 -15.85 10.53 28.71
C GLU A 598 -15.50 9.67 27.49
N ILE A 599 -16.14 9.93 26.34
CA ILE A 599 -15.91 9.18 25.10
C ILE A 599 -14.71 9.82 24.40
N PRO A 600 -13.61 9.09 24.15
CA PRO A 600 -12.46 9.63 23.43
C PRO A 600 -12.81 10.05 22.01
N GLY A 601 -12.08 11.03 21.46
CA GLY A 601 -12.32 11.57 20.12
C GLY A 601 -12.45 10.49 19.04
N GLY A 602 -11.45 9.61 18.92
CA GLY A 602 -11.48 8.51 17.95
C GLY A 602 -12.61 7.48 18.17
N GLN A 603 -13.08 7.28 19.41
CA GLN A 603 -14.23 6.42 19.66
C GLN A 603 -15.53 7.11 19.27
N TYR A 604 -15.66 8.42 19.50
CA TYR A 604 -16.83 9.19 19.09
C TYR A 604 -17.06 9.10 17.57
N SER A 605 -15.98 9.28 16.80
CA SER A 605 -15.99 9.18 15.33
C SER A 605 -16.37 7.79 14.81
N ASN A 606 -16.16 6.74 15.60
CA ASN A 606 -16.50 5.35 15.24
C ASN A 606 -17.88 4.90 15.78
N LEU A 607 -18.28 5.37 16.96
CA LEU A 607 -19.47 4.90 17.67
C LEU A 607 -20.76 5.27 16.92
N ARG A 608 -20.82 6.46 16.31
CA ARG A 608 -22.00 6.89 15.55
C ARG A 608 -22.17 6.10 14.25
N PRO A 609 -21.13 5.89 13.40
CA PRO A 609 -21.21 4.95 12.29
C PRO A 609 -21.62 3.52 12.71
N GLN A 610 -21.12 3.02 13.85
CA GLN A 610 -21.53 1.72 14.40
C GLN A 610 -23.02 1.70 14.77
N ALA A 611 -23.50 2.71 15.50
CA ALA A 611 -24.91 2.86 15.84
C ALA A 611 -25.79 2.87 14.59
N ARG A 612 -25.39 3.61 13.56
CA ARG A 612 -26.06 3.65 12.26
C ARG A 612 -26.11 2.29 11.57
N SER A 613 -25.00 1.54 11.56
CA SER A 613 -24.96 0.19 10.97
C SER A 613 -25.91 -0.80 11.66
N LEU A 614 -26.24 -0.56 12.93
CA LEU A 614 -27.19 -1.33 13.72
C LEU A 614 -28.62 -0.76 13.69
N GLY A 615 -28.87 0.33 12.94
CA GLY A 615 -30.18 0.99 12.92
C GLY A 615 -30.54 1.76 14.20
N LEU A 616 -29.55 2.09 15.04
CA LEU A 616 -29.72 2.76 16.34
C LEU A 616 -29.31 4.24 16.30
N GLU A 617 -29.13 4.82 15.12
CA GLU A 617 -28.64 6.21 14.98
C GLU A 617 -29.55 7.23 15.67
N GLU A 618 -30.86 7.08 15.57
CA GLU A 618 -31.84 7.96 16.23
C GLU A 618 -31.77 7.89 17.76
N GLN A 619 -31.13 6.84 18.31
CA GLN A 619 -30.97 6.62 19.75
C GLN A 619 -29.56 6.99 20.24
N PHE A 620 -28.80 7.80 19.49
CA PHE A 620 -27.41 8.13 19.84
C PHE A 620 -27.28 8.80 21.23
N GLU A 621 -28.24 9.63 21.62
CA GLU A 621 -28.30 10.21 22.96
C GLU A 621 -28.44 9.16 24.07
N THR A 622 -29.26 8.13 23.83
CA THR A 622 -29.38 6.98 24.73
C THR A 622 -28.09 6.18 24.77
N ILE A 623 -27.39 6.02 23.65
CA ILE A 623 -26.09 5.35 23.58
C ILE A 623 -25.05 6.09 24.44
N LYS A 624 -24.97 7.42 24.38
CA LYS A 624 -24.06 8.21 25.22
C LYS A 624 -24.34 8.00 26.72
N LYS A 625 -25.61 7.99 27.13
CA LYS A 625 -26.01 7.69 28.52
C LYS A 625 -25.64 6.26 28.93
N ASN A 626 -25.92 5.29 28.06
CA ASN A 626 -25.55 3.90 28.32
C ASN A 626 -24.03 3.69 28.33
N TYR A 627 -23.25 4.54 27.66
CA TYR A 627 -21.79 4.54 27.74
C TYR A 627 -21.29 4.91 29.15
N GLN A 628 -21.88 5.94 29.75
CA GLN A 628 -21.61 6.31 31.15
C GLN A 628 -22.00 5.17 32.10
N ILE A 629 -23.20 4.60 31.93
CA ILE A 629 -23.67 3.48 32.76
C ILE A 629 -22.78 2.25 32.60
N ALA A 630 -22.32 1.94 31.39
CA ALA A 630 -21.38 0.85 31.14
C ALA A 630 -20.03 1.08 31.84
N ASN A 631 -19.52 2.32 31.86
CA ASN A 631 -18.32 2.65 32.63
C ASN A 631 -18.50 2.38 34.14
N GLU A 632 -19.63 2.81 34.71
CA GLU A 632 -19.96 2.53 36.11
C GLU A 632 -20.06 1.03 36.41
N LEU A 633 -20.72 0.26 35.53
CA LEU A 633 -20.84 -1.19 35.65
C LEU A 633 -19.46 -1.86 35.64
N PHE A 634 -18.48 -1.30 34.92
CA PHE A 634 -17.12 -1.81 34.87
C PHE A 634 -16.23 -1.31 36.02
N GLY A 635 -16.78 -0.52 36.94
CA GLY A 635 -16.09 -0.03 38.13
C GLY A 635 -15.29 1.24 37.89
N ASP A 636 -15.71 2.07 36.94
CA ASP A 636 -15.05 3.31 36.50
C ASP A 636 -13.62 3.08 36.00
N ILE A 637 -13.48 2.84 34.70
CA ILE A 637 -12.21 2.45 34.06
C ILE A 637 -11.65 3.58 33.20
N VAL A 638 -10.34 3.52 32.96
CA VAL A 638 -9.71 4.29 31.87
C VAL A 638 -10.28 3.82 30.53
N LYS A 639 -10.75 4.76 29.71
CA LYS A 639 -11.43 4.49 28.43
C LYS A 639 -10.59 5.00 27.27
N VAL A 640 -9.76 4.13 26.71
CA VAL A 640 -8.97 4.40 25.49
C VAL A 640 -8.85 3.09 24.71
N THR A 641 -8.56 3.11 23.42
CA THR A 641 -8.57 1.87 22.62
C THR A 641 -7.66 0.79 23.25
N PRO A 642 -8.16 -0.43 23.48
CA PRO A 642 -9.50 -0.94 23.16
C PRO A 642 -10.54 -0.86 24.30
N SER A 643 -10.22 -0.46 25.54
CA SER A 643 -11.21 -0.37 26.63
C SER A 643 -12.38 0.55 26.29
N SER A 644 -12.15 1.67 25.60
CA SER A 644 -13.22 2.56 25.11
C SER A 644 -14.17 1.89 24.12
N LYS A 645 -13.67 0.95 23.31
CA LYS A 645 -14.50 0.12 22.42
C LYS A 645 -15.35 -0.86 23.24
N VAL A 646 -14.79 -1.48 24.27
CA VAL A 646 -15.55 -2.41 25.14
C VAL A 646 -16.75 -1.71 25.79
N VAL A 647 -16.54 -0.49 26.29
CA VAL A 647 -17.63 0.34 26.84
C VAL A 647 -18.65 0.70 25.75
N GLY A 648 -18.19 0.99 24.54
CA GLY A 648 -19.06 1.25 23.38
C GLY A 648 -19.92 0.05 22.97
N ASP A 649 -19.32 -1.14 22.89
CA ASP A 649 -20.01 -2.40 22.57
C ASP A 649 -21.08 -2.71 23.63
N MET A 650 -20.77 -2.49 24.91
CA MET A 650 -21.72 -2.63 26.00
C MET A 650 -22.87 -1.60 25.90
N ALA A 651 -22.55 -0.34 25.62
CA ALA A 651 -23.55 0.71 25.45
C ALA A 651 -24.52 0.42 24.29
N LEU A 652 -23.99 -0.01 23.14
CA LEU A 652 -24.79 -0.43 21.99
C LEU A 652 -25.64 -1.66 22.31
N PHE A 653 -25.07 -2.65 23.00
CA PHE A 653 -25.81 -3.84 23.44
C PHE A 653 -26.97 -3.48 24.37
N MET A 654 -26.74 -2.61 25.35
CA MET A 654 -27.78 -2.13 26.27
C MET A 654 -28.88 -1.39 25.52
N THR A 655 -28.53 -0.46 24.63
CA THR A 655 -29.50 0.31 23.85
C THR A 655 -30.31 -0.60 22.92
N SER A 656 -29.65 -1.49 22.18
CA SER A 656 -30.32 -2.39 21.22
C SER A 656 -31.34 -3.31 21.88
N ASN A 657 -31.13 -3.66 23.15
CA ASN A 657 -31.99 -4.58 23.90
C ASN A 657 -32.89 -3.87 24.92
N GLY A 658 -32.87 -2.54 24.99
CA GLY A 658 -33.65 -1.74 25.94
C GLY A 658 -33.35 -2.06 27.41
N LEU A 659 -32.08 -2.35 27.74
CA LEU A 659 -31.66 -2.83 29.06
C LEU A 659 -31.20 -1.66 29.95
N THR A 660 -31.67 -1.62 31.20
CA THR A 660 -31.15 -0.70 32.23
C THR A 660 -30.02 -1.34 33.04
N LYS A 661 -29.36 -0.54 33.90
CA LYS A 661 -28.37 -1.00 34.88
C LYS A 661 -28.94 -2.12 35.77
N GLU A 662 -30.18 -1.94 36.25
CA GLU A 662 -30.89 -2.91 37.08
C GLU A 662 -31.21 -4.20 36.34
N ASP A 663 -31.51 -4.12 35.04
CA ASP A 663 -31.69 -5.32 34.22
C ASP A 663 -30.38 -6.12 34.10
N ILE A 664 -29.25 -5.45 33.86
CA ILE A 664 -27.95 -6.13 33.84
C ILE A 664 -27.67 -6.85 35.16
N LEU A 665 -27.92 -6.20 36.29
CA LEU A 665 -27.70 -6.78 37.62
C LEU A 665 -28.66 -7.95 37.92
N LYS A 666 -29.95 -7.83 37.59
CA LYS A 666 -30.96 -8.84 37.95
C LYS A 666 -31.02 -10.03 37.00
N ARG A 667 -30.91 -9.78 35.69
CA ARG A 667 -31.09 -10.80 34.64
C ARG A 667 -29.86 -11.01 33.77
N GLY A 668 -28.72 -10.36 34.03
CA GLY A 668 -27.52 -10.48 33.20
C GLY A 668 -27.02 -11.91 33.02
N HIS A 669 -27.24 -12.81 33.98
CA HIS A 669 -26.87 -14.22 33.88
C HIS A 669 -27.56 -14.96 32.70
N THR A 670 -28.73 -14.49 32.26
CA THR A 670 -29.44 -15.04 31.09
C THR A 670 -29.02 -14.40 29.77
N LEU A 671 -28.29 -13.29 29.81
CA LEU A 671 -27.90 -12.54 28.62
C LEU A 671 -26.60 -13.08 28.00
N SER A 672 -26.43 -12.79 26.71
CA SER A 672 -25.21 -13.07 25.95
C SER A 672 -24.46 -11.76 25.69
N PHE A 673 -23.49 -11.46 26.54
CA PHE A 673 -22.69 -10.24 26.42
C PHE A 673 -21.78 -10.26 25.19
N PRO A 674 -21.42 -9.08 24.64
CA PRO A 674 -20.40 -8.96 23.59
C PRO A 674 -19.07 -9.61 24.01
N ASP A 675 -18.37 -10.23 23.07
CA ASP A 675 -17.11 -10.93 23.37
C ASP A 675 -16.01 -9.99 23.86
N SER A 676 -16.03 -8.72 23.46
CA SER A 676 -15.13 -7.68 23.96
C SER A 676 -15.32 -7.41 25.46
N VAL A 677 -16.57 -7.47 25.94
CA VAL A 677 -16.92 -7.31 27.37
C VAL A 677 -16.44 -8.53 28.16
N LYS A 678 -16.64 -9.74 27.63
CA LYS A 678 -16.10 -10.97 28.25
C LYS A 678 -14.57 -10.92 28.31
N ALA A 679 -13.91 -10.51 27.23
CA ALA A 679 -12.44 -10.41 27.17
C ALA A 679 -11.89 -9.44 28.22
N LEU A 680 -12.52 -8.27 28.39
CA LEU A 680 -12.16 -7.33 29.46
C LEU A 680 -12.30 -7.97 30.83
N MET A 681 -13.48 -8.54 31.13
CA MET A 681 -13.78 -9.14 32.42
C MET A 681 -12.92 -10.37 32.75
N ARG A 682 -12.49 -11.12 31.73
CA ARG A 682 -11.62 -12.29 31.87
C ARG A 682 -10.17 -11.90 32.20
N GLY A 683 -9.74 -10.69 31.86
CA GLY A 683 -8.38 -10.19 32.07
C GLY A 683 -7.54 -10.06 30.78
N ASP A 684 -8.11 -10.32 29.60
CA ASP A 684 -7.39 -10.30 28.31
C ASP A 684 -6.86 -8.92 27.92
N LEU A 685 -7.42 -7.87 28.50
CA LEU A 685 -7.01 -6.47 28.29
C LEU A 685 -6.12 -5.96 29.42
N GLY A 686 -5.80 -6.80 30.41
CA GLY A 686 -5.09 -6.42 31.62
C GLY A 686 -6.02 -6.17 32.81
N GLN A 687 -5.47 -5.55 33.85
CA GLN A 687 -6.16 -5.28 35.11
C GLN A 687 -6.45 -3.79 35.28
N ALA A 688 -7.66 -3.45 35.71
CA ALA A 688 -8.04 -2.08 36.07
C ALA A 688 -7.57 -1.74 37.49
N GLU A 689 -7.40 -0.44 37.78
CA GLU A 689 -7.13 0.05 39.13
C GLU A 689 -8.24 -0.39 40.09
N GLY A 690 -7.86 -1.04 41.19
CA GLY A 690 -8.80 -1.63 42.16
C GLY A 690 -9.50 -2.92 41.72
N GLY A 691 -9.20 -3.45 40.52
CA GLY A 691 -9.84 -4.64 39.96
C GLY A 691 -11.25 -4.38 39.38
N PHE A 692 -11.87 -5.43 38.83
CA PHE A 692 -13.24 -5.37 38.30
C PHE A 692 -14.29 -5.67 39.39
N PRO A 693 -15.49 -5.06 39.35
CA PRO A 693 -16.56 -5.37 40.29
C PRO A 693 -16.92 -6.87 40.28
N PRO A 694 -16.77 -7.62 41.39
CA PRO A 694 -16.89 -9.07 41.39
C PRO A 694 -18.26 -9.60 40.96
N GLU A 695 -19.32 -8.86 41.28
CA GLU A 695 -20.70 -9.20 40.89
C GLU A 695 -20.86 -9.14 39.37
N ILE A 696 -20.42 -8.04 38.74
CA ILE A 696 -20.50 -7.86 37.28
C ILE A 696 -19.59 -8.85 36.56
N GLN A 697 -18.36 -9.05 37.06
CA GLN A 697 -17.43 -10.01 36.48
C GLN A 697 -18.04 -11.42 36.46
N LYS A 698 -18.68 -11.84 37.55
CA LYS A 698 -19.38 -13.14 37.61
C LYS A 698 -20.60 -13.20 36.69
N ILE A 699 -21.39 -12.12 36.59
CA ILE A 699 -22.55 -12.05 35.68
C ILE A 699 -22.12 -12.23 34.22
N VAL A 700 -21.04 -11.55 33.81
CA VAL A 700 -20.53 -11.58 32.43
C VAL A 700 -19.87 -12.92 32.10
N LEU A 701 -18.99 -13.41 32.96
CA LEU A 701 -18.17 -14.60 32.70
C LEU A 701 -18.91 -15.91 32.97
N LYS A 702 -19.93 -15.90 33.82
CA LYS A 702 -20.67 -17.10 34.25
C LYS A 702 -19.71 -18.13 34.86
N ASP A 703 -19.41 -19.20 34.13
CA ASP A 703 -18.50 -20.28 34.56
C ASP A 703 -17.06 -20.09 34.06
N GLU A 704 -16.80 -19.10 33.18
CA GLU A 704 -15.45 -18.77 32.73
C GLU A 704 -14.62 -18.19 33.88
N LYS A 705 -13.36 -18.65 34.00
CA LYS A 705 -12.46 -18.21 35.07
C LYS A 705 -11.65 -16.98 34.62
N PRO A 706 -11.70 -15.86 35.36
CA PRO A 706 -10.80 -14.74 35.10
C PRO A 706 -9.38 -15.07 35.56
N TYR A 707 -8.41 -14.30 35.04
CA TYR A 707 -7.02 -14.32 35.49
C TYR A 707 -6.50 -12.90 35.71
N THR A 708 -5.45 -12.78 36.52
CA THR A 708 -4.87 -11.49 36.94
C THR A 708 -3.44 -11.29 36.44
N GLU A 709 -2.84 -12.33 35.85
CA GLU A 709 -1.52 -12.29 35.24
C GLU A 709 -1.56 -11.62 33.86
N ARG A 710 -0.38 -11.25 33.33
CA ARG A 710 -0.28 -10.57 32.04
C ARG A 710 -0.69 -11.52 30.91
N PRO A 711 -1.64 -11.15 30.03
CA PRO A 711 -2.12 -12.02 28.96
C PRO A 711 -1.01 -12.62 28.08
N ASN A 712 0.01 -11.81 27.78
CA ASN A 712 1.16 -12.20 26.96
C ASN A 712 1.96 -13.37 27.56
N ALA A 713 1.99 -13.51 28.90
CA ALA A 713 2.74 -14.57 29.58
C ALA A 713 2.15 -15.97 29.31
N HIS A 714 0.89 -16.04 28.87
CA HIS A 714 0.22 -17.29 28.51
C HIS A 714 0.37 -17.65 27.02
N LEU A 715 1.08 -16.84 26.24
CA LEU A 715 1.24 -17.04 24.80
C LEU A 715 2.60 -17.66 24.46
N ALA A 716 2.60 -18.67 23.59
CA ALA A 716 3.84 -19.25 23.09
C ALA A 716 4.61 -18.24 22.22
N PRO A 717 5.95 -18.15 22.36
CA PRO A 717 6.78 -17.34 21.47
C PRO A 717 6.60 -17.69 19.99
N VAL A 718 6.72 -16.70 19.12
CA VAL A 718 6.74 -16.91 17.65
C VAL A 718 8.08 -17.54 17.24
N ASP A 719 8.07 -18.59 16.42
CA ASP A 719 9.30 -19.16 15.86
C ASP A 719 9.64 -18.44 14.55
N PHE A 720 10.53 -17.45 14.63
CA PHE A 720 10.89 -16.65 13.45
C PHE A 720 11.68 -17.44 12.40
N GLU A 721 12.42 -18.47 12.78
CA GLU A 721 13.25 -19.27 11.86
C GLU A 721 12.39 -20.24 11.04
N GLU A 722 11.28 -20.71 11.60
CA GLU A 722 10.32 -21.58 10.89
C GLU A 722 9.22 -20.74 10.18
N GLU A 723 8.61 -19.80 10.89
CA GLU A 723 7.41 -19.12 10.41
C GLU A 723 7.68 -18.06 9.33
N PHE A 724 8.85 -17.41 9.33
CA PHE A 724 9.18 -16.42 8.31
C PHE A 724 9.43 -17.06 6.92
N PRO A 725 10.23 -18.13 6.79
CA PRO A 725 10.33 -18.88 5.54
C PRO A 725 8.99 -19.46 5.07
N ALA A 726 8.15 -19.93 5.99
CA ALA A 726 6.80 -20.39 5.66
C ALA A 726 5.94 -19.26 5.07
N PHE A 727 5.98 -18.07 5.66
CA PHE A 727 5.34 -16.87 5.14
C PHE A 727 5.85 -16.50 3.74
N GLN A 728 7.16 -16.55 3.51
CA GLN A 728 7.75 -16.27 2.19
C GLN A 728 7.36 -17.31 1.15
N LYS A 729 7.25 -18.58 1.53
CA LYS A 729 6.74 -19.64 0.64
C LYS A 729 5.29 -19.40 0.25
N GLU A 730 4.50 -18.83 1.15
CA GLU A 730 3.08 -18.53 0.91
C GLU A 730 2.87 -17.29 0.03
N PHE A 731 3.51 -16.17 0.38
CA PHE A 731 3.24 -14.86 -0.25
C PHE A 731 4.32 -14.39 -1.25
N GLY A 732 5.48 -15.05 -1.26
CA GLY A 732 6.60 -14.80 -2.16
C GLY A 732 7.90 -14.38 -1.46
N GLU A 733 9.03 -14.95 -1.92
CA GLU A 733 10.38 -14.75 -1.36
C GLU A 733 10.92 -13.30 -1.40
N HIS A 734 10.27 -12.43 -2.16
CA HIS A 734 10.65 -11.01 -2.27
C HIS A 734 10.11 -10.14 -1.11
N LEU A 735 9.29 -10.70 -0.23
CA LEU A 735 8.74 -10.00 0.93
C LEU A 735 9.69 -10.11 2.12
N ASP A 736 9.86 -9.00 2.82
CA ASP A 736 10.79 -8.86 3.94
C ASP A 736 10.14 -9.22 5.30
N PHE A 737 10.93 -9.09 6.37
CA PHE A 737 10.49 -9.41 7.72
C PHE A 737 9.41 -8.45 8.24
N ARG A 738 9.37 -7.19 7.77
CA ARG A 738 8.34 -6.21 8.17
C ARG A 738 6.97 -6.59 7.63
N ASN A 739 6.94 -7.13 6.42
CA ASN A 739 5.74 -7.75 5.84
C ASN A 739 5.25 -8.93 6.69
N PHE A 740 6.16 -9.77 7.19
CA PHE A 740 5.84 -10.85 8.12
C PHE A 740 5.30 -10.35 9.47
N LEU A 741 5.89 -9.30 10.05
CA LEU A 741 5.35 -8.69 11.27
C LEU A 741 3.92 -8.14 11.07
N SER A 742 3.66 -7.46 9.94
CA SER A 742 2.29 -7.04 9.59
C SER A 742 1.34 -8.23 9.51
N TYR A 743 1.76 -9.35 8.93
CA TYR A 743 0.97 -10.58 8.88
C TYR A 743 0.71 -11.17 10.27
N LYS A 744 1.73 -11.26 11.14
CA LYS A 744 1.55 -11.79 12.50
C LYS A 744 0.62 -10.93 13.36
N LEU A 745 0.65 -9.61 13.18
CA LEU A 745 -0.25 -8.69 13.87
C LEU A 745 -1.68 -8.74 13.32
N TYR A 746 -1.82 -8.84 11.98
CA TYR A 746 -3.13 -8.83 11.31
C TYR A 746 -3.25 -9.88 10.19
N PRO A 747 -3.37 -11.18 10.50
CA PRO A 747 -3.26 -12.24 9.50
C PRO A 747 -4.30 -12.14 8.38
N LYS A 748 -5.57 -11.89 8.74
CA LYS A 748 -6.68 -11.75 7.78
C LYS A 748 -6.53 -10.48 6.94
N VAL A 749 -6.31 -9.34 7.60
CA VAL A 749 -6.19 -8.03 6.93
C VAL A 749 -5.02 -8.03 5.95
N TYR A 750 -3.91 -8.64 6.34
CA TYR A 750 -2.75 -8.75 5.48
C TYR A 750 -3.03 -9.61 4.25
N ARG A 751 -3.70 -10.76 4.39
CA ARG A 751 -4.16 -11.58 3.25
C ARG A 751 -5.04 -10.78 2.30
N ASP A 752 -6.08 -10.13 2.83
CA ASP A 752 -6.99 -9.28 2.03
C ASP A 752 -6.23 -8.14 1.32
N TYR A 753 -5.23 -7.55 1.98
CA TYR A 753 -4.35 -6.54 1.38
C TYR A 753 -3.50 -7.12 0.24
N ARG A 754 -2.97 -8.34 0.39
CA ARG A 754 -2.15 -9.01 -0.62
C ARG A 754 -2.97 -9.40 -1.84
N GLU A 755 -4.14 -9.97 -1.64
CA GLU A 755 -5.10 -10.28 -2.71
C GLU A 755 -5.47 -9.02 -3.49
N HIS A 756 -5.78 -7.92 -2.78
CA HIS A 756 -6.04 -6.63 -3.41
C HIS A 756 -4.83 -6.10 -4.21
N TYR A 757 -3.62 -6.22 -3.67
CA TYR A 757 -2.40 -5.81 -4.38
C TYR A 757 -2.13 -6.68 -5.62
N GLU A 758 -2.46 -7.97 -5.57
CA GLU A 758 -2.35 -8.88 -6.71
C GLU A 758 -3.37 -8.53 -7.80
N GLN A 759 -4.58 -8.13 -7.44
CA GLN A 759 -5.61 -7.73 -8.39
C GLN A 759 -5.35 -6.33 -9.01
N PHE A 760 -5.02 -5.35 -8.17
CA PHE A 760 -5.05 -3.92 -8.53
C PHE A 760 -3.68 -3.23 -8.52
N GLY A 761 -2.65 -3.85 -7.94
CA GLY A 761 -1.29 -3.33 -7.93
C GLY A 761 -1.11 -2.11 -7.02
N LEU A 762 -0.20 -1.21 -7.39
CA LEU A 762 0.22 -0.08 -6.56
C LEU A 762 -0.73 1.12 -6.68
N ILE A 763 -1.91 1.00 -6.09
CA ILE A 763 -2.95 2.05 -6.09
C ILE A 763 -2.65 3.26 -5.18
N ARG A 764 -1.71 3.16 -4.24
CA ARG A 764 -1.20 4.31 -3.46
C ARG A 764 -0.71 5.47 -4.34
N ALA A 765 -0.22 5.17 -5.54
CA ALA A 765 0.25 6.18 -6.47
C ALA A 765 -0.86 7.06 -7.05
N LEU A 766 -2.13 6.62 -6.96
CA LEU A 766 -3.28 7.40 -7.43
C LEU A 766 -3.50 8.63 -6.53
N PRO A 767 -3.86 9.79 -7.11
CA PRO A 767 -4.39 10.91 -6.35
C PRO A 767 -5.61 10.50 -5.51
N SER A 768 -5.80 11.11 -4.34
CA SER A 768 -6.91 10.77 -3.44
C SER A 768 -8.31 10.91 -4.06
N PRO A 769 -8.60 11.93 -4.92
CA PRO A 769 -9.87 11.97 -5.64
C PRO A 769 -10.08 10.75 -6.53
N ALA A 770 -9.06 10.37 -7.32
CA ALA A 770 -9.11 9.20 -8.19
C ALA A 770 -9.22 7.88 -7.41
N PHE A 771 -8.63 7.81 -6.22
CA PHE A 771 -8.69 6.64 -5.35
C PHE A 771 -10.10 6.41 -4.77
N PHE A 772 -10.77 7.47 -4.32
CA PHE A 772 -12.09 7.37 -3.66
C PHE A 772 -13.28 7.50 -4.61
N PHE A 773 -13.14 8.22 -5.72
CA PHE A 773 -14.26 8.61 -6.57
C PHE A 773 -14.07 8.26 -8.06
N GLY A 774 -12.92 7.68 -8.43
CA GLY A 774 -12.59 7.41 -9.82
C GLY A 774 -12.30 8.69 -10.60
N LEU A 775 -12.47 8.64 -11.92
CA LEU A 775 -12.23 9.78 -12.81
C LEU A 775 -13.54 10.32 -13.38
N LYS A 776 -13.61 11.64 -13.55
CA LYS A 776 -14.67 12.30 -14.30
C LYS A 776 -14.48 12.06 -15.80
N PHE A 777 -15.58 12.07 -16.55
CA PHE A 777 -15.52 11.91 -18.01
C PHE A 777 -14.56 12.95 -18.64
N ASN A 778 -13.65 12.49 -19.50
CA ASN A 778 -12.56 13.26 -20.08
C ASN A 778 -11.48 13.78 -19.11
N GLU A 779 -11.54 13.45 -17.82
CA GLU A 779 -10.47 13.77 -16.88
C GLU A 779 -9.20 12.99 -17.24
N GLU A 780 -8.06 13.67 -17.14
CA GLU A 780 -6.74 13.13 -17.38
C GLU A 780 -5.87 13.29 -16.13
N ILE A 781 -5.22 12.20 -15.73
CA ILE A 781 -4.30 12.18 -14.60
C ILE A 781 -2.94 11.61 -15.00
N LEU A 782 -1.89 12.12 -14.34
CA LEU A 782 -0.53 11.61 -14.45
C LEU A 782 -0.16 10.84 -13.18
N VAL A 783 0.11 9.54 -13.30
CA VAL A 783 0.45 8.67 -12.18
C VAL A 783 1.89 8.20 -12.27
N SER A 784 2.73 8.59 -11.30
CA SER A 784 4.11 8.15 -11.21
C SER A 784 4.23 6.80 -10.50
N LEU A 785 4.70 5.78 -11.23
CA LEU A 785 4.91 4.43 -10.67
C LEU A 785 6.33 4.24 -10.11
N ALA A 786 7.28 4.99 -10.64
CA ALA A 786 8.70 5.02 -10.26
C ALA A 786 9.35 6.24 -10.95
N PRO A 787 10.55 6.68 -10.52
CA PRO A 787 11.31 7.69 -11.24
C PRO A 787 11.41 7.37 -12.75
N GLY A 788 10.99 8.32 -13.59
CA GLY A 788 10.97 8.18 -15.05
C GLY A 788 9.88 7.26 -15.63
N LYS A 789 8.95 6.73 -14.81
CA LYS A 789 7.86 5.85 -15.26
C LYS A 789 6.50 6.41 -14.85
N ASN A 790 5.90 7.17 -15.76
CA ASN A 790 4.58 7.76 -15.58
C ASN A 790 3.53 7.07 -16.47
N LEU A 791 2.32 6.93 -15.95
CA LEU A 791 1.13 6.59 -16.71
C LEU A 791 0.30 7.84 -16.91
N LEU A 792 0.00 8.17 -18.17
CA LEU A 792 -1.04 9.14 -18.50
C LEU A 792 -2.33 8.35 -18.68
N ILE A 793 -3.32 8.62 -17.82
CA ILE A 793 -4.60 7.90 -17.82
C ILE A 793 -5.70 8.92 -18.09
N LYS A 794 -6.57 8.62 -19.06
CA LYS A 794 -7.74 9.43 -19.39
C LYS A 794 -8.98 8.56 -19.42
N TYR A 795 -10.03 9.00 -18.75
CA TYR A 795 -11.32 8.31 -18.80
C TYR A 795 -12.12 8.76 -20.04
N LEU A 796 -12.39 7.83 -20.95
CA LEU A 796 -12.98 8.12 -22.26
C LEU A 796 -14.45 7.73 -22.36
N ASN A 797 -14.86 6.57 -21.85
CA ASN A 797 -16.24 6.11 -21.87
C ASN A 797 -16.45 4.95 -20.89
N VAL A 798 -17.71 4.72 -20.53
CA VAL A 798 -18.23 3.50 -19.90
C VAL A 798 -19.36 2.98 -20.80
N THR A 799 -19.44 1.67 -20.97
CA THR A 799 -20.53 1.02 -21.71
C THR A 799 -21.69 0.72 -20.78
N GLU A 800 -22.92 0.65 -21.32
CA GLU A 800 -24.04 0.10 -20.57
C GLU A 800 -23.77 -1.37 -20.22
N PRO A 801 -24.18 -1.83 -19.02
CA PRO A 801 -23.96 -3.21 -18.60
C PRO A 801 -24.72 -4.17 -19.53
N ASP A 802 -24.06 -5.27 -19.92
CA ASP A 802 -24.73 -6.34 -20.65
C ASP A 802 -25.65 -7.19 -19.74
N PHE A 803 -26.27 -8.24 -20.30
CA PHE A 803 -27.19 -9.11 -19.54
C PHE A 803 -26.50 -9.92 -18.43
N GLN A 804 -25.18 -10.03 -18.46
CA GLN A 804 -24.36 -10.68 -17.42
C GLN A 804 -23.86 -9.67 -16.38
N GLY A 805 -24.12 -8.37 -16.59
CA GLY A 805 -23.65 -7.28 -15.74
C GLY A 805 -22.22 -6.83 -16.04
N ASN A 806 -21.66 -7.18 -17.20
CA ASN A 806 -20.32 -6.76 -17.62
C ASN A 806 -20.30 -5.35 -18.21
#